data_AF-A0A5N8YF84-F1
#
_entry.id   AF-A0A5N8YF84-F1
#
_cell.length_a   1.000
_cell.length_b   1.000
_cell.length_c   1.000
_cell.angle_alpha   90.00
_cell.angle_beta   90.00
_cell.angle_gamma   90.00
#
_symmetry.space_group_name_H-M   'P 1'
#
loop_
_entity.id
_entity.type
_entity.pdbx_description
1 polymer ?
#
loop_
_entity_poly.entity_id
_entity_poly.type
_entity_poly.pdbx_seq_one_letter_code
_entity_poly.pdbx_strand_id
1 'polypeptide(L)'
;SRGLQQTLAEGSELKLDDATKIVGCYKALAKIGLDEGKQGEIDNPPNPMKRALAFSQTINLSKMLAAEFNNVVNEYETSEDINFENKAHLEVEVAHVDGTFNAEQRNEKLNWLKDDIDDDQCRVLTNVRCLSEGVDVPALDAIMFLHPRKSQIDVVQAVGRVMRKAEGKDLGYVILPITVAPGVDPATALNNNEKYQVVWQILNALRAHDERFDSTINRIGLGEDVSDRLEIVGVGAQEELEATTAVVEDVKTTPNTTKEEDEVELIDDGSSTSEPETLEEEQLSFVLTDLTQAIKAKIVEKCGTRDYWENWATDIAKIAQTHITRINSIVLNSGTPERESFLAFLNELRDDLNPEITESDAVEMLAQHIITKPVFDSLFHGNQFTSENAISRAMESVLGNLYQQNLEVESESLGRFYQSVERRSADVVTLKGRQQLILELYDRFFSNAFPLTTRKLGIVYTPVEVVDFIIHSVNDVLKEEFNTSVGDKNVHILDPFTGTGTFITRLLHSGLISKQDLAHKYKNEIHANEIVLLAYYIAAINIEAAYQDLVQEDVYQPFDGIVLTDTFQLYEEERDMVANLLPDNANRRTTQKERDITVIVGNPPYSTGQSSANDNAANITYVNLDESIRTTYAHFSKTTNKRALYDSYIRAFRWASDRVGDEGVIGFVSNAGWIDGNATDGMRKCLTDEFSKIYVFHLRGNQRTSGETSRKEGGKIFGSGSRTPIAITILVKDPNAQEKGKIFFHDIGDYLDREQKLAIVQEYKSINQIKSMKEFRVIEPDENNDWVNQGDRSYGNFMSIGNKKDKKFSQIFHLYSAGIMTQRDAWAINSSKSNLLQNISKSLEFYESERTRFSAKKNLDSSLVAKSYVDRDHRKFSWCDKTFNQIEKNRLIQFDPTQCVIVHYRPFEKRWLYNDRVLNWSQYQQNHIFLGKKSENLVISMVGAGSGKDFSCLMSDSVPERQTLGNGQSFPLKRYGTSDSTIKLTADQPQLFANQSNPNNGVKDGITDEGLQHFLDAYSGWKFTKEDLFYYVYGLLHSTEYRERFQNNLSKELPRIPAVKRFEDFMAFSKAGRKLGDLHVNYENVEPYPVTMQNELLAPADPKSLYRVEKMKFAGKRGNLDKTTVIYNNNYTMRDIPLEAYEYVVNGKPALEWVMERQVVKTDKASGIVNDANDYANETMNNPKYPLELFQRVITVSLKTMKIVRSLPKLDID
;
A
#
# COMPACT_ATOMS: atom_id res chain seq x y z
N SER A 1 1.43 -21.97 40.59
CA SER A 1 1.15 -23.03 41.56
C SER A 1 0.68 -22.43 42.88
N ARG A 2 -0.40 -22.97 43.45
CA ARG A 2 -0.90 -22.61 44.80
C ARG A 2 0.06 -22.97 45.94
N GLY A 3 0.92 -23.99 45.76
CA GLY A 3 1.93 -24.42 46.75
C GLY A 3 2.96 -23.33 47.03
N LEU A 4 3.64 -22.82 45.99
CA LEU A 4 4.64 -21.75 46.11
C LEU A 4 4.11 -20.46 46.76
N GLN A 5 2.82 -20.15 46.59
CA GLN A 5 2.18 -19.00 47.25
C GLN A 5 1.99 -19.20 48.76
N GLN A 6 1.87 -20.45 49.22
CA GLN A 6 1.66 -20.79 50.63
C GLN A 6 2.98 -20.67 51.43
N THR A 7 4.11 -21.07 50.85
CA THR A 7 5.45 -20.96 51.46
C THR A 7 6.02 -19.54 51.44
N LEU A 8 5.59 -18.72 50.47
CA LEU A 8 5.85 -17.27 50.47
C LEU A 8 4.99 -16.51 51.51
N ALA A 9 3.87 -17.08 51.95
CA ALA A 9 3.02 -16.51 52.99
C ALA A 9 3.50 -16.86 54.41
N GLU A 10 4.22 -17.98 54.58
CA GLU A 10 4.82 -18.42 55.85
C GLU A 10 6.32 -18.07 55.94
N GLY A 11 6.63 -16.79 56.08
CA GLY A 11 7.88 -16.33 56.70
C GLY A 11 9.19 -16.44 55.89
N SER A 12 9.17 -16.78 54.60
CA SER A 12 10.37 -16.75 53.75
C SER A 12 10.70 -15.31 53.27
N GLU A 13 11.99 -14.93 53.27
CA GLU A 13 12.48 -13.64 52.72
C GLU A 13 12.52 -13.63 51.17
N LEU A 14 12.10 -14.71 50.51
CA LEU A 14 12.18 -14.90 49.07
C LEU A 14 11.09 -14.11 48.34
N LYS A 15 11.41 -13.53 47.17
CA LYS A 15 10.40 -12.96 46.28
C LYS A 15 9.91 -14.05 45.32
N LEU A 16 8.63 -14.02 44.97
CA LEU A 16 8.02 -14.90 43.96
C LEU A 16 8.86 -14.97 42.66
N ASP A 17 9.43 -13.84 42.24
CA ASP A 17 10.30 -13.74 41.06
C ASP A 17 11.57 -14.59 41.15
N ASP A 18 12.20 -14.65 42.34
CA ASP A 18 13.42 -15.41 42.56
C ASP A 18 13.13 -16.91 42.71
N ALA A 19 11.97 -17.28 43.27
CA ALA A 19 11.53 -18.67 43.39
C ALA A 19 11.25 -19.28 42.00
N THR A 20 10.56 -18.56 41.12
CA THR A 20 10.33 -19.00 39.73
C THR A 20 11.65 -19.16 38.94
N LYS A 21 12.63 -18.28 39.18
CA LYS A 21 13.96 -18.41 38.56
C LYS A 21 14.71 -19.66 39.02
N ILE A 22 14.59 -20.05 40.29
CA ILE A 22 15.18 -21.29 40.83
C ILE A 22 14.59 -22.51 40.10
N VAL A 23 13.27 -22.57 39.94
CA VAL A 23 12.61 -23.68 39.23
C VAL A 23 13.07 -23.78 37.78
N GLY A 24 13.10 -22.65 37.05
CA GLY A 24 13.59 -22.64 35.66
C GLY A 24 15.07 -23.05 35.54
N CYS A 25 15.89 -22.68 36.52
CA CYS A 25 17.28 -23.10 36.61
C CYS A 25 17.45 -24.60 36.86
N TYR A 26 16.66 -25.16 37.78
CA TYR A 26 16.66 -26.58 38.08
C TYR A 26 16.28 -27.41 36.83
N LYS A 27 15.18 -27.05 36.16
CA LYS A 27 14.74 -27.73 34.93
C LYS A 27 15.81 -27.68 33.84
N ALA A 28 16.51 -26.54 33.69
CA ALA A 28 17.62 -26.42 32.74
C ALA A 28 18.81 -27.33 33.10
N LEU A 29 19.20 -27.40 34.38
CA LEU A 29 20.30 -28.27 34.84
C LEU A 29 19.96 -29.76 34.66
N ALA A 30 18.71 -30.14 34.93
CA ALA A 30 18.17 -31.48 34.73
C ALA A 30 17.80 -31.79 33.27
N LYS A 31 17.95 -30.81 32.37
CA LYS A 31 17.58 -30.89 30.94
C LYS A 31 16.11 -31.28 30.68
N ILE A 32 15.22 -30.93 31.62
CA ILE A 32 13.79 -31.21 31.53
C ILE A 32 13.14 -30.22 30.55
N GLY A 33 12.61 -30.75 29.44
CA GLY A 33 11.89 -29.96 28.41
C GLY A 33 12.77 -29.44 27.27
N LEU A 34 14.05 -29.84 27.19
CA LEU A 34 14.99 -29.45 26.11
C LEU A 34 14.90 -30.34 24.84
N ASP A 35 14.08 -31.41 24.85
CA ASP A 35 14.06 -32.43 23.77
C ASP A 35 12.65 -32.82 23.28
N GLU A 36 11.59 -32.12 23.67
CA GLU A 36 10.21 -32.48 23.28
C GLU A 36 9.92 -32.36 21.77
N GLY A 37 10.83 -31.77 20.99
CA GLY A 37 10.77 -31.70 19.52
C GLY A 37 11.70 -32.64 18.74
N LYS A 38 12.53 -33.46 19.40
CA LYS A 38 13.54 -34.33 18.73
C LYS A 38 13.38 -35.82 19.09
N GLN A 39 12.14 -36.28 19.32
CA GLN A 39 11.84 -37.70 19.40
C GLN A 39 12.07 -38.36 18.03
N GLY A 40 13.29 -38.83 17.78
CA GLY A 40 13.63 -39.54 16.54
C GLY A 40 15.05 -40.09 16.43
N GLU A 41 16.09 -39.40 16.92
CA GLU A 41 17.49 -39.80 16.61
C GLU A 41 18.53 -39.50 17.71
N ILE A 42 18.24 -39.74 18.99
CA ILE A 42 19.28 -39.75 20.03
C ILE A 42 19.12 -41.02 20.89
N ASP A 43 19.99 -42.01 20.66
CA ASP A 43 20.00 -43.32 21.36
C ASP A 43 20.36 -43.25 22.86
N ASN A 44 20.55 -42.06 23.44
CA ASN A 44 20.72 -41.84 24.87
C ASN A 44 20.25 -40.42 25.25
N PRO A 45 19.32 -40.24 26.20
CA PRO A 45 18.95 -38.91 26.67
C PRO A 45 20.19 -38.19 27.22
N PRO A 46 20.37 -36.88 26.97
CA PRO A 46 21.57 -36.17 27.36
C PRO A 46 21.70 -36.12 28.88
N ASN A 47 22.83 -36.58 29.43
CA ASN A 47 23.10 -36.59 30.87
C ASN A 47 22.90 -35.18 31.49
N PRO A 48 22.37 -35.09 32.74
CA PRO A 48 22.23 -33.83 33.47
C PRO A 48 23.55 -33.06 33.60
N MET A 49 23.46 -31.75 33.82
CA MET A 49 24.64 -30.91 34.04
C MET A 49 25.20 -31.15 35.44
N LYS A 50 26.53 -31.32 35.58
CA LYS A 50 27.16 -31.67 36.86
C LYS A 50 27.70 -30.45 37.62
N ARG A 51 28.21 -29.44 36.92
CA ARG A 51 28.90 -28.31 37.55
C ARG A 51 28.43 -26.97 37.00
N ALA A 52 27.90 -26.10 37.88
CA ALA A 52 27.42 -24.77 37.48
C ALA A 52 27.88 -23.62 38.39
N LEU A 53 27.99 -22.43 37.80
CA LEU A 53 28.16 -21.17 38.53
C LEU A 53 26.92 -20.29 38.41
N ALA A 54 26.40 -19.84 39.56
CA ALA A 54 25.29 -18.91 39.61
C ALA A 54 25.74 -17.52 40.05
N PHE A 55 25.42 -16.49 39.26
CA PHE A 55 25.83 -15.12 39.49
C PHE A 55 24.65 -14.28 40.04
N SER A 56 24.78 -13.78 41.27
CA SER A 56 23.77 -12.93 41.92
C SER A 56 24.20 -11.45 42.02
N GLN A 57 23.24 -10.54 42.23
CA GLN A 57 23.47 -9.11 42.34
C GLN A 57 24.10 -8.69 43.68
N THR A 58 23.68 -9.30 44.79
CA THR A 58 24.10 -8.93 46.15
C THR A 58 24.45 -10.16 46.98
N ILE A 59 25.33 -10.00 47.97
CA ILE A 59 25.79 -11.11 48.82
C ILE A 59 24.61 -11.78 49.55
N ASN A 60 23.66 -10.97 50.04
CA ASN A 60 22.48 -11.47 50.74
C ASN A 60 21.61 -12.34 49.82
N LEU A 61 21.36 -11.89 48.58
CA LEU A 61 20.62 -12.70 47.60
C LEU A 61 21.35 -14.00 47.26
N SER A 62 22.68 -13.96 47.09
CA SER A 62 23.49 -15.16 46.80
C SER A 62 23.45 -16.21 47.93
N LYS A 63 23.48 -15.76 49.19
CA LYS A 63 23.35 -16.62 50.37
C LYS A 63 21.94 -17.18 50.52
N MET A 64 20.93 -16.35 50.31
CA MET A 64 19.53 -16.77 50.33
C MET A 64 19.26 -17.81 49.25
N LEU A 65 19.74 -17.60 48.03
CA LEU A 65 19.64 -18.58 46.94
C LEU A 65 20.28 -19.91 47.33
N ALA A 66 21.47 -19.90 47.94
CA ALA A 66 22.12 -21.15 48.37
C ALA A 66 21.37 -21.88 49.50
N ALA A 67 20.69 -21.15 50.39
CA ALA A 67 19.94 -21.74 51.49
C ALA A 67 18.59 -22.32 51.05
N GLU A 68 17.93 -21.67 50.08
CA GLU A 68 16.52 -21.95 49.73
C GLU A 68 16.37 -22.72 48.41
N PHE A 69 17.43 -22.92 47.63
CA PHE A 69 17.34 -23.59 46.32
C PHE A 69 16.64 -24.95 46.41
N ASN A 70 17.08 -25.82 47.32
CA ASN A 70 16.53 -27.16 47.47
C ASN A 70 15.14 -27.15 48.11
N ASN A 71 14.84 -26.20 48.98
CA ASN A 71 13.49 -26.05 49.54
C ASN A 71 12.48 -25.75 48.44
N VAL A 72 12.81 -24.82 47.54
CA VAL A 72 11.96 -24.45 46.40
C VAL A 72 11.83 -25.59 45.38
N VAL A 73 12.92 -26.33 45.12
CA VAL A 73 12.90 -27.48 44.20
C VAL A 73 12.06 -28.63 44.77
N ASN A 74 12.26 -29.00 46.04
CA ASN A 74 11.49 -30.06 46.68
C ASN A 74 9.99 -29.73 46.71
N GLU A 75 9.63 -28.47 46.99
CA GLU A 75 8.24 -28.04 46.99
C GLU A 75 7.64 -28.09 45.57
N TYR A 76 8.39 -27.68 44.56
CA TYR A 76 8.00 -27.81 43.16
C TYR A 76 7.71 -29.28 42.80
N GLU A 77 8.62 -30.19 43.12
CA GLU A 77 8.48 -31.63 42.88
C GLU A 77 7.28 -32.24 43.60
N THR A 78 6.97 -31.76 44.81
CA THR A 78 5.82 -32.25 45.60
C THR A 78 4.48 -31.71 45.07
N SER A 79 4.49 -30.60 44.31
CA SER A 79 3.29 -29.88 43.90
C SER A 79 2.71 -30.25 42.53
N GLU A 80 3.45 -30.94 41.66
CA GLU A 80 3.06 -31.19 40.26
C GLU A 80 2.65 -32.64 39.94
N ASP A 81 2.44 -33.53 40.92
CA ASP A 81 2.05 -34.96 40.71
C ASP A 81 2.80 -35.63 39.52
N ILE A 82 4.09 -35.27 39.36
CA ILE A 82 4.89 -35.71 38.21
C ILE A 82 5.14 -37.21 38.38
N ASN A 83 4.56 -37.99 37.49
CA ASN A 83 4.74 -39.43 37.43
C ASN A 83 6.20 -39.73 37.01
N PHE A 84 7.10 -39.86 37.99
CA PHE A 84 8.55 -40.02 37.82
C PHE A 84 8.99 -41.37 37.20
N GLU A 85 8.08 -42.18 36.66
CA GLU A 85 8.43 -43.50 36.14
C GLU A 85 9.39 -43.47 34.93
N ASN A 86 9.74 -42.30 34.35
CA ASN A 86 10.67 -42.23 33.22
C ASN A 86 11.58 -40.97 33.09
N LYS A 87 11.79 -40.13 34.12
CA LYS A 87 12.78 -39.02 34.07
C LYS A 87 13.64 -38.97 35.35
N ALA A 88 14.96 -38.84 35.20
CA ALA A 88 15.92 -38.86 36.31
C ALA A 88 15.79 -37.62 37.21
N HIS A 89 15.55 -37.83 38.51
CA HIS A 89 15.65 -36.79 39.55
C HIS A 89 17.11 -36.34 39.66
N LEU A 90 17.36 -35.03 39.71
CA LEU A 90 18.70 -34.45 39.82
C LEU A 90 18.89 -33.88 41.24
N GLU A 91 19.77 -34.47 42.03
CA GLU A 91 20.09 -33.92 43.35
C GLU A 91 21.04 -32.73 43.18
N VAL A 92 20.60 -31.53 43.58
CA VAL A 92 21.40 -30.30 43.46
C VAL A 92 21.97 -29.89 44.81
N GLU A 93 23.30 -29.84 44.92
CA GLU A 93 23.97 -29.25 46.08
C GLU A 93 24.36 -27.79 45.76
N VAL A 94 23.95 -26.85 46.61
CA VAL A 94 24.25 -25.43 46.41
C VAL A 94 25.12 -24.87 47.53
N ALA A 95 26.24 -24.25 47.17
CA ALA A 95 27.11 -23.53 48.11
C ALA A 95 27.28 -22.06 47.69
N HIS A 96 27.69 -21.22 48.63
CA HIS A 96 27.91 -19.78 48.42
C HIS A 96 29.36 -19.38 48.66
N VAL A 97 29.86 -18.44 47.86
CA VAL A 97 31.15 -17.76 48.06
C VAL A 97 31.07 -16.26 47.75
N ASP A 98 31.72 -15.42 48.57
CA ASP A 98 31.79 -13.97 48.35
C ASP A 98 33.17 -13.39 48.74
N GLY A 99 33.31 -12.07 48.59
CA GLY A 99 34.56 -11.35 48.86
C GLY A 99 35.01 -11.32 50.32
N THR A 100 34.16 -11.73 51.28
CA THR A 100 34.52 -11.86 52.69
C THR A 100 35.28 -13.16 53.00
N PHE A 101 35.26 -14.13 52.08
CA PHE A 101 35.97 -15.39 52.21
C PHE A 101 37.45 -15.18 51.87
N ASN A 102 38.33 -15.70 52.73
CA ASN A 102 39.76 -15.69 52.48
C ASN A 102 40.12 -16.66 51.33
N ALA A 103 41.37 -16.63 50.88
CA ALA A 103 41.81 -17.43 49.73
C ALA A 103 41.69 -18.95 49.97
N GLU A 104 41.95 -19.41 51.20
CA GLU A 104 41.86 -20.83 51.57
C GLU A 104 40.40 -21.32 51.53
N GLN A 105 39.49 -20.58 52.15
CA GLN A 105 38.05 -20.86 52.14
C GLN A 105 37.46 -20.80 50.72
N ARG A 106 37.96 -19.90 49.86
CA ARG A 106 37.52 -19.82 48.46
C ARG A 106 38.01 -21.02 47.66
N ASN A 107 39.25 -21.45 47.86
CA ASN A 107 39.79 -22.64 47.21
C ASN A 107 39.09 -23.91 47.69
N GLU A 108 38.71 -23.99 48.96
CA GLU A 108 37.88 -25.09 49.50
C GLU A 108 36.56 -25.20 48.74
N LYS A 109 35.85 -24.08 48.52
CA LYS A 109 34.60 -24.07 47.74
C LYS A 109 34.79 -24.38 46.26
N LEU A 110 35.91 -23.99 45.66
CA LEU A 110 36.23 -24.32 44.26
C LEU A 110 36.66 -25.77 44.09
N ASN A 111 37.36 -26.35 45.07
CA ASN A 111 37.68 -27.77 45.10
C ASN A 111 36.41 -28.60 45.29
N TRP A 112 35.52 -28.19 46.20
CA TRP A 112 34.19 -28.80 46.33
C TRP A 112 33.41 -28.79 45.00
N LEU A 113 33.45 -27.69 44.23
CA LEU A 113 32.83 -27.65 42.90
C LEU A 113 33.54 -28.55 41.87
N LYS A 114 34.82 -28.83 42.08
CA LYS A 114 35.68 -29.61 41.16
C LYS A 114 35.62 -31.12 41.43
N ASP A 115 35.34 -31.55 42.66
CA ASP A 115 35.31 -32.97 43.02
C ASP A 115 34.37 -33.77 42.10
N ASP A 116 34.66 -35.06 41.97
CA ASP A 116 33.80 -35.96 41.20
C ASP A 116 32.52 -36.27 41.98
N ILE A 117 31.40 -36.23 41.25
CA ILE A 117 30.05 -36.45 41.74
C ILE A 117 29.36 -37.47 40.83
N ASP A 118 28.38 -38.18 41.38
CA ASP A 118 27.60 -39.19 40.67
C ASP A 118 26.81 -38.58 39.50
N ASP A 119 26.33 -39.41 38.57
CA ASP A 119 25.68 -38.97 37.33
C ASP A 119 24.32 -38.27 37.55
N ASP A 120 23.71 -38.45 38.72
CA ASP A 120 22.45 -37.89 39.19
C ASP A 120 22.63 -36.71 40.16
N GLN A 121 23.86 -36.17 40.30
CA GLN A 121 24.17 -35.04 41.17
C GLN A 121 24.68 -33.81 40.40
N CYS A 122 24.32 -32.62 40.88
CA CYS A 122 24.80 -31.34 40.36
C CYS A 122 25.29 -30.43 41.48
N ARG A 123 26.47 -29.83 41.32
CA ARG A 123 26.99 -28.80 42.24
C ARG A 123 26.88 -27.41 41.64
N VAL A 124 26.22 -26.51 42.37
CA VAL A 124 26.05 -25.10 42.00
C VAL A 124 26.77 -24.21 43.03
N LEU A 125 27.68 -23.37 42.57
CA LEU A 125 28.35 -22.39 43.42
C LEU A 125 27.82 -20.98 43.11
N THR A 126 27.06 -20.40 44.04
CA THR A 126 26.54 -19.02 43.96
C THR A 126 27.63 -18.02 44.36
N ASN A 127 27.71 -16.90 43.62
CA ASN A 127 28.72 -15.88 43.91
C ASN A 127 28.33 -14.44 43.53
N VAL A 128 29.09 -13.50 44.10
CA VAL A 128 29.01 -12.07 43.79
C VAL A 128 30.41 -11.48 43.63
N ARG A 129 30.84 -11.24 42.39
CA ARG A 129 32.06 -10.48 42.03
C ARG A 129 33.37 -10.93 42.70
N CYS A 130 33.45 -12.15 43.20
CA CYS A 130 34.64 -12.69 43.88
C CYS A 130 35.39 -13.75 43.05
N LEU A 131 34.80 -14.13 41.91
CA LEU A 131 35.33 -15.11 40.97
C LEU A 131 35.57 -14.48 39.58
N SER A 132 35.99 -13.21 39.46
CA SER A 132 36.09 -12.53 38.15
C SER A 132 37.42 -12.72 37.42
N GLU A 133 38.56 -12.39 38.04
CA GLU A 133 39.87 -12.41 37.36
C GLU A 133 40.97 -13.02 38.24
N GLY A 134 41.85 -13.86 37.65
CA GLY A 134 42.99 -14.48 38.35
C GLY A 134 42.69 -15.69 39.25
N VAL A 135 41.45 -16.18 39.27
CA VAL A 135 41.01 -17.35 40.06
C VAL A 135 40.86 -18.58 39.15
N ASP A 136 41.55 -19.67 39.48
CA ASP A 136 41.44 -20.92 38.72
C ASP A 136 40.14 -21.66 39.06
N VAL A 137 39.19 -21.65 38.13
CA VAL A 137 37.90 -22.31 38.25
C VAL A 137 37.89 -23.53 37.31
N PRO A 138 37.40 -24.70 37.76
CA PRO A 138 37.31 -25.90 36.93
C PRO A 138 36.46 -25.65 35.67
N ALA A 139 36.53 -26.57 34.70
CA ALA A 139 35.60 -26.54 33.58
C ALA A 139 34.17 -26.75 34.10
N LEU A 140 33.27 -25.87 33.67
CA LEU A 140 31.87 -25.83 34.11
C LEU A 140 30.96 -26.29 32.97
N ASP A 141 29.87 -26.98 33.29
CA ASP A 141 28.85 -27.35 32.32
C ASP A 141 27.91 -26.17 32.04
N ALA A 142 27.60 -25.38 33.08
CA ALA A 142 26.68 -24.26 32.96
C ALA A 142 27.10 -22.99 33.72
N ILE A 143 26.60 -21.85 33.24
CA ILE A 143 26.61 -20.58 33.93
C ILE A 143 25.21 -19.98 33.96
N MET A 144 24.81 -19.43 35.11
CA MET A 144 23.46 -18.94 35.34
C MET A 144 23.50 -17.47 35.74
N PHE A 145 22.76 -16.63 35.01
CA PHE A 145 22.65 -15.19 35.30
C PHE A 145 21.26 -14.85 35.85
N LEU A 146 21.13 -14.90 37.18
CA LEU A 146 19.85 -14.69 37.87
C LEU A 146 19.41 -13.21 37.93
N HIS A 147 20.39 -12.29 37.86
CA HIS A 147 20.19 -10.84 38.00
C HIS A 147 21.11 -10.03 37.06
N PRO A 148 20.77 -8.76 36.72
CA PRO A 148 21.58 -7.92 35.83
C PRO A 148 23.00 -7.67 36.34
N ARG A 149 23.97 -7.62 35.40
CA ARG A 149 25.35 -7.24 35.67
C ARG A 149 25.64 -5.84 35.11
N LYS A 150 26.32 -5.00 35.89
CA LYS A 150 26.71 -3.63 35.47
C LYS A 150 27.89 -3.58 34.48
N SER A 151 28.64 -4.68 34.32
CA SER A 151 29.86 -4.76 33.50
C SER A 151 29.70 -5.83 32.42
N GLN A 152 29.84 -5.45 31.15
CA GLN A 152 29.82 -6.37 30.02
C GLN A 152 31.07 -7.28 29.99
N ILE A 153 32.22 -6.74 30.45
CA ILE A 153 33.49 -7.48 30.49
C ILE A 153 33.37 -8.67 31.47
N ASP A 154 32.72 -8.48 32.62
CA ASP A 154 32.50 -9.53 33.62
C ASP A 154 31.64 -10.68 33.04
N VAL A 155 30.67 -10.36 32.18
CA VAL A 155 29.80 -11.35 31.53
C VAL A 155 30.60 -12.21 30.56
N VAL A 156 31.41 -11.59 29.70
CA VAL A 156 32.24 -12.30 28.70
C VAL A 156 33.26 -13.21 29.39
N GLN A 157 33.93 -12.71 30.43
CA GLN A 157 34.88 -13.52 31.22
C GLN A 157 34.21 -14.70 31.92
N ALA A 158 32.96 -14.54 32.38
CA ALA A 158 32.23 -15.60 33.03
C ALA A 158 31.77 -16.68 32.03
N VAL A 159 31.29 -16.29 30.85
CA VAL A 159 30.93 -17.23 29.78
C VAL A 159 32.16 -17.98 29.25
N GLY A 160 33.31 -17.31 29.13
CA GLY A 160 34.57 -17.94 28.69
C GLY A 160 35.03 -19.12 29.56
N ARG A 161 34.52 -19.26 30.79
CA ARG A 161 34.80 -20.40 31.68
C ARG A 161 34.01 -21.65 31.32
N VAL A 162 32.80 -21.45 30.84
CA VAL A 162 31.94 -22.51 30.30
C VAL A 162 32.39 -22.92 28.90
N MET A 163 33.17 -22.10 28.18
CA MET A 163 33.68 -22.49 26.86
C MET A 163 34.95 -23.36 26.92
N ARG A 164 35.50 -23.64 28.11
CA ARG A 164 36.67 -24.54 28.27
C ARG A 164 36.28 -25.98 27.97
N LYS A 165 37.11 -26.65 27.15
CA LYS A 165 36.98 -28.09 26.84
C LYS A 165 37.34 -28.92 28.08
N ALA A 166 36.56 -29.97 28.33
CA ALA A 166 36.78 -30.94 29.39
C ALA A 166 36.32 -32.33 28.94
N GLU A 167 36.84 -33.38 29.57
CA GLU A 167 36.48 -34.76 29.30
C GLU A 167 35.01 -35.01 29.70
N GLY A 168 34.23 -35.62 28.81
CA GLY A 168 32.79 -35.86 29.03
C GLY A 168 31.87 -34.66 28.76
N LYS A 169 32.38 -33.55 28.22
CA LYS A 169 31.61 -32.34 27.93
C LYS A 169 31.53 -32.00 26.44
N ASP A 170 30.34 -32.15 25.88
CA ASP A 170 30.06 -31.85 24.46
C ASP A 170 29.61 -30.40 24.23
N LEU A 171 28.81 -29.84 25.16
CA LEU A 171 28.25 -28.48 25.08
C LEU A 171 28.48 -27.71 26.38
N GLY A 172 28.53 -26.37 26.27
CA GLY A 172 28.56 -25.46 27.42
C GLY A 172 27.30 -24.60 27.44
N TYR A 173 26.63 -24.50 28.58
CA TYR A 173 25.30 -23.90 28.68
C TYR A 173 25.34 -22.52 29.37
N VAL A 174 24.63 -21.55 28.79
CA VAL A 174 24.39 -20.23 29.39
C VAL A 174 22.90 -20.11 29.69
N ILE A 175 22.54 -20.15 30.97
CA ILE A 175 21.15 -20.19 31.44
C ILE A 175 20.70 -18.79 31.85
N LEU A 176 19.62 -18.32 31.20
CA LEU A 176 19.02 -17.00 31.42
C LEU A 176 17.55 -17.18 31.86
N PRO A 177 17.26 -17.26 33.17
CA PRO A 177 15.89 -17.45 33.62
C PRO A 177 15.11 -16.13 33.58
N ILE A 178 13.91 -16.19 33.00
CA ILE A 178 13.05 -15.04 32.74
C ILE A 178 11.65 -15.32 33.30
N THR A 179 11.09 -14.36 34.03
CA THR A 179 9.72 -14.42 34.55
C THR A 179 8.78 -13.57 33.69
N VAL A 180 7.61 -14.09 33.36
CA VAL A 180 6.55 -13.37 32.64
C VAL A 180 5.35 -13.22 33.57
N ALA A 181 4.81 -12.01 33.67
CA ALA A 181 3.64 -11.76 34.53
C ALA A 181 2.37 -12.32 33.88
N PRO A 182 1.46 -12.95 34.65
CA PRO A 182 0.20 -13.48 34.11
C PRO A 182 -0.67 -12.36 33.53
N GLY A 183 -1.31 -12.62 32.38
CA GLY A 183 -2.26 -11.71 31.72
C GLY A 183 -1.65 -10.56 30.92
N VAL A 184 -0.33 -10.51 30.73
CA VAL A 184 0.34 -9.51 29.89
C VAL A 184 0.75 -10.14 28.57
N ASP A 185 0.39 -9.51 27.45
CA ASP A 185 0.89 -9.88 26.12
C ASP A 185 2.43 -9.97 26.13
N PRO A 186 3.04 -11.10 25.75
CA PRO A 186 4.49 -11.29 25.87
C PRO A 186 5.33 -10.28 25.09
N ALA A 187 4.87 -9.88 23.90
CA ALA A 187 5.55 -8.86 23.09
C ALA A 187 5.57 -7.49 23.79
N THR A 188 4.53 -7.19 24.58
CA THR A 188 4.42 -6.00 25.42
C THR A 188 5.23 -6.14 26.72
N ALA A 189 5.24 -7.32 27.35
CA ALA A 189 6.01 -7.61 28.55
C ALA A 189 7.53 -7.41 28.34
N LEU A 190 8.05 -7.86 27.18
CA LEU A 190 9.46 -7.75 26.78
C LEU A 190 9.95 -6.31 26.55
N ASN A 191 9.05 -5.31 26.48
CA ASN A 191 9.42 -3.89 26.39
C ASN A 191 9.69 -3.23 27.75
N ASN A 192 9.40 -3.91 28.87
CA ASN A 192 9.56 -3.36 30.21
C ASN A 192 11.05 -3.41 30.64
N ASN A 193 11.69 -2.24 30.70
CA ASN A 193 13.15 -2.10 30.56
C ASN A 193 13.97 -2.65 31.75
N GLU A 194 13.40 -2.84 32.94
CA GLU A 194 14.20 -3.25 34.12
C GLU A 194 14.38 -4.76 34.26
N LYS A 195 13.38 -5.58 33.92
CA LYS A 195 13.43 -7.06 34.12
C LYS A 195 14.22 -7.78 33.02
N TYR A 196 14.10 -7.33 31.78
CA TYR A 196 14.69 -8.00 30.61
C TYR A 196 16.02 -7.38 30.15
N GLN A 197 16.50 -6.33 30.84
CA GLN A 197 17.78 -5.69 30.55
C GLN A 197 18.95 -6.68 30.55
N VAL A 198 18.90 -7.66 31.46
CA VAL A 198 19.91 -8.72 31.62
C VAL A 198 20.12 -9.48 30.32
N VAL A 199 19.01 -9.89 29.71
CA VAL A 199 18.99 -10.72 28.50
C VAL A 199 19.62 -9.94 27.35
N TRP A 200 19.17 -8.71 27.11
CA TRP A 200 19.70 -7.86 26.05
C TRP A 200 21.18 -7.49 26.25
N GLN A 201 21.61 -7.27 27.50
CA GLN A 201 23.02 -6.99 27.80
C GLN A 201 23.92 -8.19 27.52
N ILE A 202 23.50 -9.40 27.93
CA ILE A 202 24.27 -10.63 27.74
C ILE A 202 24.32 -10.99 26.25
N LEU A 203 23.18 -10.97 25.55
CA LEU A 203 23.13 -11.26 24.11
C LEU A 203 24.00 -10.29 23.31
N ASN A 204 23.98 -8.99 23.63
CA ASN A 204 24.85 -8.00 22.98
C ASN A 204 26.33 -8.19 23.32
N ALA A 205 26.65 -8.62 24.54
CA ALA A 205 28.04 -8.90 24.93
C ALA A 205 28.59 -10.15 24.23
N LEU A 206 27.79 -11.23 24.12
CA LEU A 206 28.15 -12.42 23.34
C LEU A 206 28.36 -12.06 21.87
N ARG A 207 27.42 -11.31 21.29
CA ARG A 207 27.47 -10.84 19.90
C ARG A 207 28.73 -10.04 19.58
N ALA A 208 29.17 -9.16 20.48
CA ALA A 208 30.36 -8.32 20.26
C ALA A 208 31.68 -9.12 20.21
N HIS A 209 31.68 -10.37 20.67
CA HIS A 209 32.88 -11.20 20.81
C HIS A 209 32.81 -12.55 20.08
N ASP A 210 31.63 -12.96 19.61
CA ASP A 210 31.41 -14.19 18.85
C ASP A 210 30.67 -13.89 17.52
N GLU A 211 31.43 -13.90 16.42
CA GLU A 211 30.90 -13.71 15.06
C GLU A 211 29.86 -14.78 14.70
N ARG A 212 29.96 -16.00 15.24
CA ARG A 212 29.02 -17.08 14.95
C ARG A 212 27.67 -16.84 15.62
N PHE A 213 27.66 -16.17 16.76
CA PHE A 213 26.44 -15.78 17.46
C PHE A 213 25.74 -14.62 16.77
N ASP A 214 26.49 -13.66 16.22
CA ASP A 214 25.94 -12.59 15.37
C ASP A 214 25.23 -13.18 14.14
N SER A 215 25.86 -14.14 13.44
CA SER A 215 25.23 -14.91 12.36
C SER A 215 23.94 -15.62 12.80
N THR A 216 23.93 -16.20 14.01
CA THR A 216 22.75 -16.91 14.55
C THR A 216 21.57 -15.95 14.73
N ILE A 217 21.80 -14.73 15.25
CA ILE A 217 20.75 -13.71 15.39
C ILE A 217 20.23 -13.26 14.02
N ASN A 218 21.12 -13.10 13.04
CA ASN A 218 20.74 -12.70 11.68
C ASN A 218 19.90 -13.77 10.97
N ARG A 219 20.20 -15.06 11.19
CA ARG A 219 19.40 -16.21 10.72
C ARG A 219 17.97 -16.18 11.28
N ILE A 220 17.79 -15.85 12.56
CA ILE A 220 16.45 -15.68 13.17
C ILE A 220 15.63 -14.63 12.41
N GLY A 221 16.25 -13.51 12.03
CA GLY A 221 15.59 -12.44 11.28
C GLY A 221 15.12 -12.85 9.87
N LEU A 222 15.72 -13.90 9.30
CA LEU A 222 15.36 -14.48 8.01
C LEU A 222 14.39 -15.67 8.14
N GLY A 223 13.95 -16.00 9.35
CA GLY A 223 13.03 -17.10 9.62
C GLY A 223 13.68 -18.49 9.57
N GLU A 224 15.02 -18.56 9.66
CA GLU A 224 15.78 -19.80 9.71
C GLU A 224 15.68 -20.46 11.09
N ASP A 225 15.73 -21.79 11.13
CA ASP A 225 15.82 -22.52 12.39
C ASP A 225 17.26 -22.46 12.97
N VAL A 226 17.33 -22.06 14.24
CA VAL A 226 18.57 -21.87 15.00
C VAL A 226 18.53 -22.58 16.35
N SER A 227 17.62 -23.54 16.49
CA SER A 227 17.39 -24.27 17.75
C SER A 227 18.60 -25.13 18.16
N ASP A 228 19.60 -25.29 17.28
CA ASP A 228 20.90 -25.89 17.60
C ASP A 228 21.80 -25.03 18.51
N ARG A 229 21.52 -23.72 18.62
CA ARG A 229 22.33 -22.76 19.38
C ARG A 229 21.56 -21.86 20.32
N LEU A 230 20.29 -21.60 20.03
CA LEU A 230 19.42 -20.77 20.86
C LEU A 230 18.08 -21.48 21.05
N GLU A 231 17.81 -21.89 22.27
CA GLU A 231 16.58 -22.58 22.65
C GLU A 231 15.79 -21.73 23.66
N ILE A 232 14.47 -21.68 23.48
CA ILE A 232 13.56 -20.95 24.37
C ILE A 232 12.61 -21.98 24.96
N VAL A 233 12.75 -22.23 26.26
CA VAL A 233 11.98 -23.24 26.98
C VAL A 233 10.92 -22.55 27.83
N GLY A 234 9.64 -22.91 27.63
CA GLY A 234 8.55 -22.49 28.50
C GLY A 234 8.55 -23.29 29.80
N VAL A 235 8.52 -22.60 30.94
CA VAL A 235 8.45 -23.24 32.27
C VAL A 235 7.17 -22.78 32.95
N GLY A 236 6.08 -23.56 32.79
CA GLY A 236 4.80 -23.34 33.45
C GLY A 236 4.14 -24.67 33.79
N ALA A 237 3.39 -24.71 34.89
CA ALA A 237 2.61 -25.87 35.30
C ALA A 237 1.61 -26.20 34.21
N GLN A 238 1.70 -27.43 33.70
CA GLN A 238 0.87 -27.94 32.61
C GLN A 238 -0.63 -27.98 33.00
N GLU A 239 -0.95 -27.89 34.30
CA GLU A 239 -2.33 -27.96 34.83
C GLU A 239 -2.96 -26.61 35.22
N GLU A 240 -2.23 -25.50 35.34
CA GLU A 240 -2.82 -24.22 35.81
C GLU A 240 -3.50 -23.39 34.71
N LEU A 241 -3.37 -23.76 33.43
CA LEU A 241 -4.16 -23.14 32.35
C LEU A 241 -5.58 -23.71 32.25
N GLU A 242 -5.81 -24.95 32.70
CA GLU A 242 -7.11 -25.62 32.66
C GLU A 242 -8.13 -24.97 33.62
N ALA A 243 -7.66 -24.37 34.72
CA ALA A 243 -8.54 -23.74 35.72
C ALA A 243 -8.94 -22.30 35.38
N THR A 244 -8.33 -21.66 34.37
CA THR A 244 -8.63 -20.26 34.01
C THR A 244 -9.44 -20.12 32.73
N THR A 245 -9.63 -21.20 31.96
CA THR A 245 -10.49 -21.24 30.76
C THR A 245 -11.92 -21.71 31.05
N ALA A 246 -12.19 -22.23 32.25
CA ALA A 246 -13.55 -22.63 32.66
C ALA A 246 -14.39 -21.50 33.30
N VAL A 247 -13.87 -20.28 33.45
CA VAL A 247 -14.66 -19.12 33.88
C VAL A 247 -14.27 -17.86 33.10
N VAL A 248 -14.61 -17.83 31.81
CA VAL A 248 -14.88 -16.57 31.09
C VAL A 248 -16.15 -16.77 30.28
N GLU A 249 -17.28 -16.85 30.96
CA GLU A 249 -18.51 -16.28 30.40
C GLU A 249 -18.48 -14.76 30.62
N ASP A 250 -18.72 -14.04 29.53
CA ASP A 250 -19.18 -12.65 29.47
C ASP A 250 -18.31 -11.56 30.15
N VAL A 251 -17.27 -11.10 29.44
CA VAL A 251 -17.08 -9.64 29.30
C VAL A 251 -17.77 -9.20 28.02
N LYS A 252 -19.07 -8.92 28.15
CA LYS A 252 -19.79 -8.02 27.25
C LYS A 252 -19.15 -6.63 27.34
N THR A 253 -18.45 -6.21 26.30
CA THR A 253 -18.42 -4.80 25.91
C THR A 253 -19.64 -4.52 25.04
N THR A 254 -20.80 -4.36 25.66
CA THR A 254 -21.92 -3.66 25.00
C THR A 254 -22.03 -2.23 25.53
N PRO A 255 -22.08 -1.22 24.64
CA PRO A 255 -22.44 0.13 25.03
C PRO A 255 -23.92 0.16 25.43
N ASN A 256 -24.19 0.78 26.58
CA ASN A 256 -25.50 1.17 27.11
C ASN A 256 -26.71 1.04 26.17
N THR A 257 -27.61 0.11 26.49
CA THR A 257 -29.07 0.31 26.35
C THR A 257 -29.81 -0.48 27.43
N THR A 258 -30.85 0.16 27.96
CA THR A 258 -31.72 -0.20 29.08
C THR A 258 -32.73 -1.32 28.77
N LYS A 259 -33.00 -2.19 29.77
CA LYS A 259 -34.26 -2.86 30.22
C LYS A 259 -35.26 -3.34 29.14
N GLU A 260 -35.73 -4.59 29.12
CA GLU A 260 -36.58 -5.25 30.13
C GLU A 260 -36.70 -6.77 29.85
N GLU A 261 -37.21 -7.51 30.84
CA GLU A 261 -37.23 -8.97 31.04
C GLU A 261 -38.19 -9.75 30.14
N ASP A 262 -37.89 -11.04 29.88
CA ASP A 262 -38.82 -12.17 30.05
C ASP A 262 -38.10 -13.53 29.85
N GLU A 263 -38.14 -14.35 30.91
CA GLU A 263 -37.70 -15.76 30.96
C GLU A 263 -38.78 -16.71 30.39
N VAL A 264 -38.40 -17.73 29.61
CA VAL A 264 -39.08 -19.05 29.62
C VAL A 264 -38.07 -20.17 29.35
N GLU A 265 -38.20 -21.21 30.19
CA GLU A 265 -37.43 -22.44 30.38
C GLU A 265 -37.24 -23.34 29.14
N LEU A 266 -36.06 -23.99 29.07
CA LEU A 266 -35.77 -25.15 28.21
C LEU A 266 -35.96 -26.44 29.01
N ILE A 267 -36.67 -27.40 28.42
CA ILE A 267 -36.74 -28.80 28.84
C ILE A 267 -35.68 -29.60 28.09
N ASP A 268 -34.88 -30.29 28.89
CA ASP A 268 -33.90 -31.34 28.60
C ASP A 268 -34.53 -32.58 27.91
N ASP A 269 -33.86 -33.10 26.87
CA ASP A 269 -33.79 -34.56 26.65
C ASP A 269 -32.59 -34.92 25.76
N GLY A 270 -31.62 -35.63 26.36
CA GLY A 270 -31.33 -36.99 25.89
C GLY A 270 -30.15 -37.22 24.93
N SER A 271 -28.94 -37.21 25.51
CA SER A 271 -27.83 -38.18 25.33
C SER A 271 -27.46 -38.73 23.93
N SER A 272 -26.19 -38.58 23.52
CA SER A 272 -25.23 -39.71 23.55
C SER A 272 -23.80 -39.25 23.22
N THR A 273 -22.89 -39.68 24.10
CA THR A 273 -21.44 -39.48 24.21
C THR A 273 -20.61 -40.17 23.12
N SER A 274 -19.60 -39.46 22.60
CA SER A 274 -18.28 -39.99 22.23
C SER A 274 -17.23 -38.88 22.41
N GLU A 275 -16.19 -39.17 23.19
CA GLU A 275 -15.18 -38.25 23.77
C GLU A 275 -14.32 -37.50 22.72
N PRO A 276 -13.91 -36.24 23.00
CA PRO A 276 -12.87 -35.52 22.27
C PRO A 276 -11.57 -35.42 23.09
N GLU A 277 -10.56 -36.24 22.79
CA GLU A 277 -9.23 -36.15 23.45
C GLU A 277 -8.16 -35.42 22.61
N THR A 278 -8.47 -34.88 21.42
CA THR A 278 -7.43 -34.36 20.50
C THR A 278 -7.39 -32.84 20.31
N LEU A 279 -8.33 -32.07 20.89
CA LEU A 279 -8.45 -30.62 20.64
C LEU A 279 -7.72 -29.74 21.68
N GLU A 280 -7.41 -30.27 22.87
CA GLU A 280 -6.86 -29.51 23.99
C GLU A 280 -5.32 -29.39 23.93
N GLU A 281 -4.63 -30.44 23.46
CA GLU A 281 -3.16 -30.40 23.22
C GLU A 281 -2.77 -29.39 22.13
N GLU A 282 -3.61 -29.22 21.09
CA GLU A 282 -3.35 -28.28 19.99
C GLU A 282 -3.39 -26.81 20.45
N GLN A 283 -4.32 -26.42 21.32
CA GLN A 283 -4.45 -25.03 21.81
C GLN A 283 -3.28 -24.62 22.74
N LEU A 284 -2.79 -25.54 23.57
CA LEU A 284 -1.67 -25.29 24.48
C LEU A 284 -0.32 -25.20 23.73
N SER A 285 -0.14 -26.01 22.68
CA SER A 285 1.03 -25.92 21.79
C SER A 285 1.11 -24.57 21.06
N PHE A 286 -0.04 -23.98 20.75
CA PHE A 286 -0.17 -22.73 20.00
C PHE A 286 0.34 -21.52 20.81
N VAL A 287 -0.01 -21.44 22.10
CA VAL A 287 0.39 -20.33 22.99
C VAL A 287 1.90 -20.28 23.23
N LEU A 288 2.55 -21.45 23.37
CA LEU A 288 3.99 -21.56 23.57
C LEU A 288 4.78 -21.21 22.29
N THR A 289 4.22 -21.53 21.12
CA THR A 289 4.78 -21.22 19.80
C THR A 289 4.74 -19.71 19.54
N ASP A 290 3.63 -19.05 19.84
CA ASP A 290 3.49 -17.60 19.69
C ASP A 290 4.46 -16.82 20.60
N LEU A 291 4.62 -17.28 21.85
CA LEU A 291 5.59 -16.71 22.80
C LEU A 291 7.03 -16.83 22.28
N THR A 292 7.39 -18.01 21.77
CA THR A 292 8.73 -18.28 21.23
C THR A 292 9.04 -17.40 20.03
N GLN A 293 8.08 -17.23 19.11
CA GLN A 293 8.22 -16.35 17.95
C GLN A 293 8.32 -14.88 18.37
N ALA A 294 7.54 -14.43 19.35
CA ALA A 294 7.61 -13.07 19.86
C ALA A 294 8.97 -12.74 20.51
N ILE A 295 9.55 -13.68 21.27
CA ILE A 295 10.89 -13.51 21.85
C ILE A 295 11.96 -13.49 20.76
N LYS A 296 11.90 -14.42 19.79
CA LYS A 296 12.81 -14.44 18.62
C LYS A 296 12.76 -13.11 17.86
N ALA A 297 11.57 -12.59 17.57
CA ALA A 297 11.39 -11.29 16.92
C ALA A 297 12.00 -10.14 17.73
N LYS A 298 11.87 -10.16 19.06
CA LYS A 298 12.48 -9.13 19.93
C LYS A 298 14.00 -9.24 20.03
N ILE A 299 14.57 -10.45 19.99
CA ILE A 299 16.02 -10.66 19.89
C ILE A 299 16.55 -10.00 18.63
N VAL A 300 15.90 -10.21 17.48
CA VAL A 300 16.28 -9.55 16.22
C VAL A 300 16.14 -8.03 16.32
N GLU A 301 15.05 -7.52 16.90
CA GLU A 301 14.83 -6.07 17.03
C GLU A 301 15.88 -5.38 17.92
N LYS A 302 16.26 -6.01 19.04
CA LYS A 302 17.14 -5.42 20.08
C LYS A 302 18.62 -5.73 19.89
N CYS A 303 18.95 -6.88 19.30
CA CYS A 303 20.31 -7.40 19.18
C CYS A 303 20.76 -7.64 17.74
N GLY A 304 19.87 -7.55 16.73
CA GLY A 304 20.24 -7.75 15.33
C GLY A 304 21.16 -6.67 14.77
N THR A 305 22.02 -7.07 13.84
CA THR A 305 22.95 -6.18 13.15
C THR A 305 22.15 -5.31 12.18
N ARG A 306 22.01 -4.01 12.49
CA ARG A 306 21.51 -3.03 11.53
C ARG A 306 22.61 -2.72 10.52
N ASP A 307 22.92 -3.67 9.65
CA ASP A 307 23.73 -3.39 8.47
C ASP A 307 22.88 -2.50 7.56
N TYR A 308 23.16 -1.20 7.62
CA TYR A 308 22.42 -0.18 6.89
C TYR A 308 22.74 -0.28 5.39
N TRP A 309 22.08 -1.19 4.68
CA TRP A 309 22.00 -1.15 3.21
C TRP A 309 21.49 0.21 2.71
N GLU A 310 20.69 0.91 3.50
CA GLU A 310 20.26 2.29 3.25
C GLU A 310 21.43 3.28 3.14
N ASN A 311 22.50 3.10 3.94
CA ASN A 311 23.68 3.96 3.87
C ASN A 311 24.46 3.73 2.57
N TRP A 312 24.48 2.49 2.08
CA TRP A 312 25.11 2.14 0.81
C TRP A 312 24.32 2.67 -0.39
N ALA A 313 22.98 2.72 -0.32
CA ALA A 313 22.11 3.08 -1.44
C ALA A 313 22.46 4.44 -2.07
N THR A 314 22.88 5.42 -1.24
CA THR A 314 23.30 6.74 -1.72
C THR A 314 24.62 6.70 -2.50
N ASP A 315 25.54 5.83 -2.11
CA ASP A 315 26.82 5.66 -2.79
C ASP A 315 26.65 4.84 -4.07
N ILE A 316 25.74 3.86 -4.08
CA ILE A 316 25.41 3.06 -5.27
C ILE A 316 24.78 3.91 -6.36
N ALA A 317 23.84 4.80 -6.03
CA ALA A 317 23.27 5.72 -7.01
C ALA A 317 24.36 6.58 -7.70
N LYS A 318 25.38 7.01 -6.95
CA LYS A 318 26.55 7.72 -7.51
C LYS A 318 27.38 6.80 -8.42
N ILE A 319 27.57 5.54 -8.02
CA ILE A 319 28.34 4.58 -8.80
C ILE A 319 27.61 4.22 -10.11
N ALA A 320 26.32 3.92 -10.05
CA ALA A 320 25.46 3.74 -11.23
C ALA A 320 25.58 4.94 -12.16
N GLN A 321 25.48 6.16 -11.62
CA GLN A 321 25.66 7.38 -12.41
C GLN A 321 27.07 7.49 -13.03
N THR A 322 28.10 7.02 -12.32
CA THR A 322 29.48 6.98 -12.81
C THR A 322 29.63 6.00 -13.98
N HIS A 323 29.09 4.79 -13.88
CA HIS A 323 29.06 3.82 -14.99
C HIS A 323 28.27 4.36 -16.17
N ILE A 324 27.08 4.94 -15.94
CA ILE A 324 26.27 5.58 -16.98
C ILE A 324 27.08 6.67 -17.70
N THR A 325 27.75 7.57 -16.97
CA THR A 325 28.58 8.63 -17.56
C THR A 325 29.75 8.04 -18.36
N ARG A 326 30.39 6.98 -17.86
CA ARG A 326 31.51 6.33 -18.52
C ARG A 326 31.09 5.62 -19.81
N ILE A 327 30.03 4.81 -19.77
CA ILE A 327 29.49 4.13 -20.96
C ILE A 327 29.08 5.18 -21.99
N ASN A 328 28.37 6.25 -21.58
CA ASN A 328 28.03 7.36 -22.46
C ASN A 328 29.27 7.96 -23.14
N SER A 329 30.36 8.20 -22.40
CA SER A 329 31.59 8.75 -22.98
C SER A 329 32.23 7.85 -24.04
N ILE A 330 32.09 6.53 -23.90
CA ILE A 330 32.60 5.54 -24.86
C ILE A 330 31.72 5.54 -26.11
N VAL A 331 30.40 5.48 -25.93
CA VAL A 331 29.43 5.34 -27.04
C VAL A 331 29.11 6.65 -27.76
N LEU A 332 29.66 7.80 -27.36
CA LEU A 332 29.45 9.07 -28.07
C LEU A 332 30.34 9.22 -29.33
N ASN A 333 31.41 8.43 -29.46
CA ASN A 333 32.37 8.56 -30.56
C ASN A 333 31.90 7.79 -31.80
N SER A 334 31.31 8.50 -32.77
CA SER A 334 30.87 7.93 -34.05
C SER A 334 32.03 7.28 -34.83
N GLY A 335 31.77 6.12 -35.43
CA GLY A 335 32.74 5.38 -36.27
C GLY A 335 33.76 4.54 -35.48
N THR A 336 33.50 4.28 -34.20
CA THR A 336 34.30 3.38 -33.37
C THR A 336 33.66 1.98 -33.31
N PRO A 337 34.45 0.88 -33.22
CA PRO A 337 33.92 -0.47 -33.04
C PRO A 337 32.99 -0.61 -31.81
N GLU A 338 33.30 0.12 -30.74
CA GLU A 338 32.52 0.19 -29.51
C GLU A 338 31.12 0.76 -29.78
N ARG A 339 31.03 1.84 -30.56
CA ARG A 339 29.75 2.44 -30.95
C ARG A 339 28.94 1.53 -31.86
N GLU A 340 29.58 0.86 -32.82
CA GLU A 340 28.89 -0.09 -33.70
C GLU A 340 28.32 -1.27 -32.90
N SER A 341 29.10 -1.84 -31.97
CA SER A 341 28.64 -2.90 -31.08
C SER A 341 27.48 -2.44 -30.17
N PHE A 342 27.54 -1.22 -29.63
CA PHE A 342 26.46 -0.65 -28.84
C PHE A 342 25.18 -0.41 -29.66
N LEU A 343 25.30 0.08 -30.90
CA LEU A 343 24.14 0.30 -31.77
C LEU A 343 23.49 -1.01 -32.19
N ALA A 344 24.28 -2.07 -32.43
CA ALA A 344 23.76 -3.41 -32.66
C ALA A 344 22.97 -3.91 -31.44
N PHE A 345 23.53 -3.77 -30.25
CA PHE A 345 22.84 -4.11 -28.99
C PHE A 345 21.55 -3.32 -28.78
N LEU A 346 21.56 -2.01 -29.03
CA LEU A 346 20.38 -1.16 -28.93
C LEU A 346 19.27 -1.60 -29.91
N ASN A 347 19.65 -1.97 -31.15
CA ASN A 347 18.68 -2.43 -32.13
C ASN A 347 18.04 -3.76 -31.72
N GLU A 348 18.80 -4.66 -31.11
CA GLU A 348 18.24 -5.90 -30.56
C GLU A 348 17.37 -5.64 -29.34
N LEU A 349 17.75 -4.76 -28.40
CA LEU A 349 16.85 -4.39 -27.31
C LEU A 349 15.53 -3.80 -27.82
N ARG A 350 15.56 -3.04 -28.91
CA ARG A 350 14.35 -2.47 -29.53
C ARG A 350 13.44 -3.53 -30.13
N ASP A 351 14.02 -4.57 -30.72
CA ASP A 351 13.31 -5.75 -31.24
C ASP A 351 12.73 -6.59 -30.10
N ASP A 352 13.55 -6.87 -29.08
CA ASP A 352 13.22 -7.73 -27.95
C ASP A 352 12.15 -7.14 -27.02
N LEU A 353 12.21 -5.82 -26.81
CA LEU A 353 11.40 -5.11 -25.83
C LEU A 353 10.51 -4.07 -26.50
N ASN A 354 11.07 -2.95 -26.95
CA ASN A 354 10.26 -1.87 -27.49
C ASN A 354 11.03 -0.91 -28.40
N PRO A 355 10.46 -0.47 -29.55
CA PRO A 355 11.08 0.52 -30.42
C PRO A 355 11.33 1.89 -29.76
N GLU A 356 10.60 2.24 -28.70
CA GLU A 356 10.79 3.48 -27.94
C GLU A 356 12.02 3.47 -27.02
N ILE A 357 12.74 2.35 -26.88
CA ILE A 357 13.98 2.27 -26.10
C ILE A 357 15.03 3.25 -26.65
N THR A 358 15.48 4.14 -25.77
CA THR A 358 16.50 5.15 -26.08
C THR A 358 17.91 4.62 -25.80
N GLU A 359 18.92 5.30 -26.35
CA GLU A 359 20.32 5.02 -25.99
C GLU A 359 20.55 5.12 -24.48
N SER A 360 19.89 6.08 -23.82
CA SER A 360 19.99 6.25 -22.37
C SER A 360 19.43 5.05 -21.61
N ASP A 361 18.32 4.47 -22.07
CA ASP A 361 17.73 3.29 -21.43
C ASP A 361 18.66 2.08 -21.60
N ALA A 362 19.25 1.88 -22.78
CA ALA A 362 20.22 0.80 -23.03
C ALA A 362 21.51 0.95 -22.20
N VAL A 363 22.02 2.17 -22.04
CA VAL A 363 23.15 2.46 -21.15
C VAL A 363 22.79 2.19 -19.69
N GLU A 364 21.58 2.56 -19.27
CA GLU A 364 21.09 2.27 -17.91
C GLU A 364 20.98 0.76 -17.67
N MET A 365 20.48 -0.03 -18.63
CA MET A 365 20.43 -1.49 -18.55
C MET A 365 21.82 -2.12 -18.39
N LEU A 366 22.81 -1.66 -19.16
CA LEU A 366 24.20 -2.13 -19.00
C LEU A 366 24.76 -1.78 -17.62
N ALA A 367 24.51 -0.56 -17.12
CA ALA A 367 24.94 -0.15 -15.79
C ALA A 367 24.25 -0.97 -14.68
N GLN A 368 22.96 -1.28 -14.84
CA GLN A 368 22.22 -2.17 -13.94
C GLN A 368 22.85 -3.56 -13.93
N HIS A 369 23.19 -4.12 -15.09
CA HIS A 369 23.86 -5.43 -15.19
C HIS A 369 25.20 -5.45 -14.45
N ILE A 370 26.07 -4.45 -14.66
CA ILE A 370 27.38 -4.34 -13.97
C ILE A 370 27.22 -4.39 -12.44
N ILE A 371 26.22 -3.69 -11.91
CA ILE A 371 25.99 -3.60 -10.46
C ILE A 371 25.30 -4.85 -9.90
N THR A 372 24.41 -5.46 -10.67
CA THR A 372 23.59 -6.59 -10.22
C THR A 372 24.32 -7.91 -10.27
N LYS A 373 25.13 -8.13 -11.31
CA LYS A 373 25.81 -9.41 -11.53
C LYS A 373 26.64 -9.86 -10.31
N PRO A 374 27.51 -9.03 -9.70
CA PRO A 374 28.29 -9.46 -8.53
C PRO A 374 27.41 -9.77 -7.31
N VAL A 375 26.27 -9.10 -7.17
CA VAL A 375 25.30 -9.39 -6.11
C VAL A 375 24.70 -10.76 -6.31
N PHE A 376 24.29 -11.11 -7.54
CA PHE A 376 23.77 -12.44 -7.85
C PHE A 376 24.85 -13.53 -7.73
N ASP A 377 26.08 -13.27 -8.17
CA ASP A 377 27.21 -14.18 -7.97
C ASP A 377 27.45 -14.47 -6.48
N SER A 378 27.34 -13.45 -5.63
CA SER A 378 27.52 -13.56 -4.17
C SER A 378 26.32 -14.22 -3.46
N LEU A 379 25.10 -14.01 -3.96
CA LEU A 379 23.89 -14.62 -3.38
C LEU A 379 23.82 -16.13 -3.64
N PHE A 380 24.41 -16.59 -4.75
CA PHE A 380 24.26 -17.94 -5.25
C PHE A 380 25.61 -18.63 -5.48
N HIS A 381 26.50 -18.57 -4.47
CA HIS A 381 27.78 -19.28 -4.50
C HIS A 381 27.58 -20.77 -4.85
N GLY A 382 28.19 -21.21 -5.96
CA GLY A 382 28.11 -22.59 -6.46
C GLY A 382 27.15 -22.79 -7.63
N ASN A 383 26.25 -21.84 -7.91
CA ASN A 383 25.35 -21.92 -9.07
C ASN A 383 26.00 -21.30 -10.31
N GLN A 384 25.72 -21.88 -11.47
CA GLN A 384 26.22 -21.42 -12.77
C GLN A 384 25.31 -20.37 -13.43
N PHE A 385 24.43 -19.72 -12.67
CA PHE A 385 23.39 -18.83 -13.21
C PHE A 385 23.94 -17.74 -14.14
N THR A 386 24.90 -16.95 -13.67
CA THR A 386 25.41 -15.81 -14.46
C THR A 386 26.18 -16.25 -15.71
N SER A 387 26.75 -17.46 -15.70
CA SER A 387 27.40 -18.08 -16.87
C SER A 387 26.41 -18.77 -17.83
N GLU A 388 25.30 -19.30 -17.33
CA GLU A 388 24.32 -20.09 -18.10
C GLU A 388 23.11 -19.26 -18.56
N ASN A 389 22.85 -18.10 -17.98
CA ASN A 389 21.76 -17.24 -18.38
C ASN A 389 22.04 -16.54 -19.72
N ALA A 390 21.13 -16.72 -20.69
CA ALA A 390 21.23 -16.16 -22.03
C ALA A 390 21.45 -14.64 -22.06
N ILE A 391 20.71 -13.88 -21.25
CA ILE A 391 20.80 -12.41 -21.22
C ILE A 391 22.12 -11.97 -20.58
N SER A 392 22.53 -12.62 -19.48
CA SER A 392 23.79 -12.33 -18.80
C SER A 392 24.98 -12.49 -19.77
N ARG A 393 25.04 -13.60 -20.51
CA ARG A 393 26.09 -13.83 -21.52
C ARG A 393 26.13 -12.76 -22.59
N ALA A 394 24.98 -12.34 -23.10
CA ALA A 394 24.88 -11.32 -24.13
C ALA A 394 25.36 -9.95 -23.62
N MET A 395 24.95 -9.56 -22.41
CA MET A 395 25.39 -8.32 -21.76
C MET A 395 26.91 -8.29 -21.55
N GLU A 396 27.50 -9.40 -21.08
CA GLU A 396 28.95 -9.54 -20.93
C GLU A 396 29.70 -9.43 -22.27
N SER A 397 29.14 -9.99 -23.35
CA SER A 397 29.74 -9.85 -24.69
C SER A 397 29.80 -8.39 -25.14
N VAL A 398 28.72 -7.63 -24.94
CA VAL A 398 28.66 -6.20 -25.25
C VAL A 398 29.65 -5.41 -24.38
N LEU A 399 29.67 -5.67 -23.07
CA LEU A 399 30.60 -5.01 -22.14
C LEU A 399 32.07 -5.31 -22.45
N GLY A 400 32.39 -6.54 -22.83
CA GLY A 400 33.74 -6.93 -23.24
C GLY A 400 34.24 -6.14 -24.46
N ASN A 401 33.34 -5.86 -25.41
CA ASN A 401 33.67 -5.00 -26.56
C ASN A 401 33.82 -3.52 -26.17
N LEU A 402 33.04 -3.03 -25.22
CA LEU A 402 33.13 -1.64 -24.73
C LEU A 402 34.36 -1.36 -23.86
N TYR A 403 34.90 -2.38 -23.19
CA TYR A 403 35.95 -2.27 -22.18
C TYR A 403 37.20 -3.08 -22.51
N GLN A 404 37.76 -2.96 -23.72
CA GLN A 404 38.94 -3.75 -24.13
C GLN A 404 40.19 -3.64 -23.22
N GLN A 405 40.28 -2.72 -22.23
CA GLN A 405 41.44 -2.65 -21.29
C GLN A 405 41.21 -2.04 -19.87
N ASN A 406 40.02 -1.92 -19.26
CA ASN A 406 39.94 -1.30 -17.90
C ASN A 406 38.71 -1.69 -17.05
N LEU A 407 38.61 -2.96 -16.62
CA LEU A 407 37.58 -3.41 -15.66
C LEU A 407 38.03 -3.38 -14.20
N GLU A 408 39.32 -3.25 -13.90
CA GLU A 408 39.81 -3.28 -12.52
C GLU A 408 40.04 -1.87 -11.99
N VAL A 409 38.98 -1.16 -11.57
CA VAL A 409 38.93 -0.42 -10.30
C VAL A 409 37.46 -0.06 -10.08
N GLU A 410 36.74 -0.89 -9.33
CA GLU A 410 35.60 -0.40 -8.54
C GLU A 410 36.09 0.01 -7.16
N SER A 411 35.53 1.08 -6.63
CA SER A 411 35.93 1.68 -5.35
C SER A 411 35.82 0.65 -4.22
N GLU A 412 36.72 0.76 -3.24
CA GLU A 412 36.76 0.00 -1.99
C GLU A 412 35.38 -0.12 -1.28
N SER A 413 34.45 0.81 -1.58
CA SER A 413 33.06 0.81 -1.13
C SER A 413 32.24 -0.38 -1.67
N LEU A 414 32.31 -0.74 -2.96
CA LEU A 414 31.49 -1.84 -3.51
C LEU A 414 31.99 -3.21 -3.04
N GLY A 415 33.31 -3.39 -2.90
CA GLY A 415 33.88 -4.62 -2.36
C GLY A 415 33.33 -4.94 -0.97
N ARG A 416 33.20 -3.93 -0.09
CA ARG A 416 32.60 -4.11 1.25
C ARG A 416 31.11 -4.45 1.19
N PHE A 417 30.38 -3.89 0.23
CA PHE A 417 28.98 -4.21 0.01
C PHE A 417 28.79 -5.66 -0.48
N TYR A 418 29.55 -6.10 -1.49
CA TYR A 418 29.47 -7.47 -2.00
C TYR A 418 29.87 -8.48 -0.92
N GLN A 419 30.91 -8.20 -0.13
CA GLN A 419 31.29 -9.01 1.05
C GLN A 419 30.18 -9.07 2.11
N SER A 420 29.40 -7.99 2.29
CA SER A 420 28.25 -7.99 3.18
C SER A 420 27.11 -8.87 2.66
N VAL A 421 26.84 -8.83 1.35
CA VAL A 421 25.85 -9.71 0.71
C VAL A 421 26.29 -11.17 0.81
N GLU A 422 27.54 -11.48 0.50
CA GLU A 422 28.15 -12.81 0.60
C GLU A 422 28.08 -13.37 2.04
N ARG A 423 28.44 -12.56 3.04
CA ARG A 423 28.31 -12.96 4.45
C ARG A 423 26.85 -13.26 4.81
N ARG A 424 25.92 -12.43 4.33
CA ARG A 424 24.50 -12.58 4.64
C ARG A 424 23.87 -13.75 3.88
N SER A 425 24.35 -14.11 2.70
CA SER A 425 23.86 -15.25 1.90
C SER A 425 24.42 -16.59 2.36
N ALA A 426 25.68 -16.62 2.84
CA ALA A 426 26.33 -17.84 3.32
C ALA A 426 25.56 -18.54 4.46
N ASP A 427 24.83 -17.76 5.26
CA ASP A 427 24.06 -18.24 6.41
C ASP A 427 22.60 -18.63 6.06
N VAL A 428 22.18 -18.50 4.79
CA VAL A 428 20.81 -18.77 4.32
C VAL A 428 20.72 -20.09 3.58
N VAL A 429 20.17 -21.07 4.27
CA VAL A 429 20.02 -22.44 3.76
C VAL A 429 18.64 -22.72 3.18
N THR A 430 17.59 -22.02 3.63
CA THR A 430 16.22 -22.25 3.12
C THR A 430 15.89 -21.38 1.90
N LEU A 431 15.04 -21.92 1.01
CA LEU A 431 14.44 -21.16 -0.11
C LEU A 431 13.71 -19.90 0.37
N LYS A 432 12.93 -20.02 1.46
CA LYS A 432 12.18 -18.91 2.05
C LYS A 432 13.11 -17.80 2.53
N GLY A 433 14.18 -18.15 3.24
CA GLY A 433 15.20 -17.18 3.68
C GLY A 433 15.88 -16.48 2.49
N ARG A 434 16.17 -17.21 1.41
CA ARG A 434 16.80 -16.64 0.20
C ARG A 434 15.86 -15.66 -0.49
N GLN A 435 14.58 -16.01 -0.64
CA GLN A 435 13.58 -15.11 -1.21
C GLN A 435 13.40 -13.83 -0.37
N GLN A 436 13.37 -13.97 0.96
CA GLN A 436 13.30 -12.82 1.86
C GLN A 436 14.52 -11.91 1.71
N LEU A 437 15.72 -12.49 1.59
CA LEU A 437 16.95 -11.74 1.36
C LEU A 437 16.91 -10.97 0.03
N ILE A 438 16.45 -11.60 -1.05
CA ILE A 438 16.27 -10.96 -2.36
C ILE A 438 15.24 -9.84 -2.29
N LEU A 439 14.13 -10.05 -1.58
CA LEU A 439 13.08 -9.04 -1.41
C LEU A 439 13.62 -7.82 -0.64
N GLU A 440 14.40 -8.02 0.42
CA GLU A 440 15.04 -6.93 1.14
C GLU A 440 16.07 -6.19 0.28
N LEU A 441 16.83 -6.90 -0.56
CA LEU A 441 17.74 -6.29 -1.53
C LEU A 441 16.93 -5.48 -2.56
N TYR A 442 15.84 -6.02 -3.09
CA TYR A 442 14.94 -5.33 -4.00
C TYR A 442 14.42 -4.00 -3.43
N ASP A 443 13.83 -4.05 -2.25
CA ASP A 443 13.20 -2.89 -1.62
C ASP A 443 14.22 -1.83 -1.20
N ARG A 444 15.37 -2.25 -0.66
CA ARG A 444 16.35 -1.31 -0.07
C ARG A 444 17.44 -0.87 -1.04
N PHE A 445 17.94 -1.76 -1.88
CA PHE A 445 19.06 -1.50 -2.78
C PHE A 445 18.56 -0.96 -4.13
N PHE A 446 17.68 -1.70 -4.81
CA PHE A 446 17.34 -1.42 -6.21
C PHE A 446 16.38 -0.25 -6.38
N SER A 447 15.36 -0.16 -5.54
CA SER A 447 14.38 0.93 -5.57
C SER A 447 15.02 2.32 -5.36
N ASN A 448 16.12 2.38 -4.61
CA ASN A 448 16.85 3.61 -4.33
C ASN A 448 17.90 3.93 -5.41
N ALA A 449 18.57 2.91 -5.97
CA ALA A 449 19.58 3.10 -7.01
C ALA A 449 18.98 3.49 -8.38
N PHE A 450 17.80 2.93 -8.73
CA PHE A 450 17.15 3.14 -10.03
C PHE A 450 15.67 3.57 -9.90
N PRO A 451 15.39 4.76 -9.33
CA PRO A 451 14.02 5.19 -8.99
C PRO A 451 13.16 5.54 -10.19
N LEU A 452 13.73 5.80 -11.38
CA LEU A 452 12.99 6.03 -12.62
C LEU A 452 12.45 4.72 -13.19
N THR A 453 13.33 3.73 -13.34
CA THR A 453 12.99 2.35 -13.76
C THR A 453 11.95 1.74 -12.83
N THR A 454 12.14 1.84 -11.52
CA THR A 454 11.18 1.34 -10.51
C THR A 454 9.80 2.01 -10.64
N ARG A 455 9.74 3.34 -10.87
CA ARG A 455 8.47 4.06 -11.04
C ARG A 455 7.77 3.78 -12.36
N LYS A 456 8.50 3.63 -13.47
CA LYS A 456 7.94 3.32 -14.79
C LYS A 456 7.28 1.94 -14.80
N LEU A 457 7.86 0.99 -14.07
CA LEU A 457 7.55 -0.43 -14.23
C LEU A 457 6.68 -0.99 -13.10
N GLY A 458 6.61 -0.32 -11.95
CA GLY A 458 5.60 -0.59 -10.92
C GLY A 458 5.63 -2.03 -10.40
N ILE A 459 6.82 -2.63 -10.27
CA ILE A 459 7.00 -3.99 -9.77
C ILE A 459 6.50 -4.06 -8.32
N VAL A 460 5.63 -5.03 -8.05
CA VAL A 460 5.06 -5.27 -6.71
C VAL A 460 5.15 -6.76 -6.41
N TYR A 461 5.63 -7.10 -5.22
CA TYR A 461 5.60 -8.48 -4.76
C TYR A 461 4.16 -8.91 -4.46
N THR A 462 3.74 -10.03 -5.06
CA THR A 462 2.39 -10.56 -4.89
C THR A 462 2.32 -11.46 -3.66
N PRO A 463 1.38 -11.24 -2.73
CA PRO A 463 1.21 -12.12 -1.57
C PRO A 463 0.99 -13.57 -1.99
N VAL A 464 1.65 -14.50 -1.30
CA VAL A 464 1.66 -15.93 -1.66
C VAL A 464 0.26 -16.54 -1.56
N GLU A 465 -0.53 -16.10 -0.59
CA GLU A 465 -1.91 -16.54 -0.36
C GLU A 465 -2.78 -16.28 -1.60
N VAL A 466 -2.60 -15.11 -2.23
CA VAL A 466 -3.32 -14.73 -3.46
C VAL A 466 -2.86 -15.56 -4.66
N VAL A 467 -1.56 -15.80 -4.78
CA VAL A 467 -0.98 -16.61 -5.86
C VAL A 467 -1.48 -18.05 -5.79
N ASP A 468 -1.39 -18.66 -4.60
CA ASP A 468 -1.84 -20.03 -4.36
C ASP A 468 -3.34 -20.17 -4.65
N PHE A 469 -4.16 -19.21 -4.19
CA PHE A 469 -5.59 -19.20 -4.48
C PHE A 469 -5.89 -19.23 -5.98
N ILE A 470 -5.17 -18.43 -6.78
CA ILE A 470 -5.35 -18.40 -8.24
C ILE A 470 -4.95 -19.73 -8.88
N ILE A 471 -3.78 -20.29 -8.52
CA ILE A 471 -3.28 -21.54 -9.11
C ILE A 471 -4.24 -22.69 -8.83
N HIS A 472 -4.68 -22.85 -7.58
CA HIS A 472 -5.66 -23.87 -7.22
C HIS A 472 -7.01 -23.64 -7.90
N SER A 473 -7.48 -22.39 -8.00
CA SER A 473 -8.74 -22.06 -8.68
C SER A 473 -8.72 -22.35 -10.17
N VAL A 474 -7.61 -22.04 -10.86
CA VAL A 474 -7.43 -22.36 -12.28
C VAL A 474 -7.44 -23.86 -12.49
N ASN A 475 -6.74 -24.62 -11.65
CA ASN A 475 -6.75 -26.08 -11.72
C ASN A 475 -8.15 -26.67 -11.46
N ASP A 476 -8.92 -26.10 -10.53
CA ASP A 476 -10.30 -26.51 -10.28
C ASP A 476 -11.20 -26.27 -11.49
N VAL A 477 -11.06 -25.12 -12.15
CA VAL A 477 -11.76 -24.81 -13.41
C VAL A 477 -11.36 -25.78 -14.51
N LEU A 478 -10.06 -26.07 -14.68
CA LEU A 478 -9.60 -27.01 -15.71
C LEU A 478 -10.23 -28.40 -15.53
N LYS A 479 -10.36 -28.86 -14.29
CA LYS A 479 -11.00 -30.14 -13.97
C LYS A 479 -12.50 -30.11 -14.24
N GLU A 480 -13.19 -29.05 -13.83
CA GLU A 480 -14.65 -28.93 -13.96
C GLU A 480 -15.10 -28.75 -15.42
N GLU A 481 -14.43 -27.88 -16.17
CA GLU A 481 -14.90 -27.45 -17.51
C GLU A 481 -14.26 -28.26 -18.65
N PHE A 482 -12.99 -28.65 -18.51
CA PHE A 482 -12.21 -29.26 -19.60
C PHE A 482 -11.74 -30.68 -19.29
N ASN A 483 -12.04 -31.22 -18.10
CA ASN A 483 -11.61 -32.53 -17.64
C ASN A 483 -10.09 -32.75 -17.80
N THR A 484 -9.31 -31.71 -17.46
CA THR A 484 -7.85 -31.68 -17.52
C THR A 484 -7.29 -31.02 -16.25
N SER A 485 -5.97 -30.99 -16.08
CA SER A 485 -5.30 -30.36 -14.93
C SER A 485 -4.11 -29.51 -15.36
N VAL A 486 -3.62 -28.63 -14.48
CA VAL A 486 -2.39 -27.86 -14.75
C VAL A 486 -1.16 -28.76 -14.93
N GLY A 487 -1.17 -29.98 -14.38
CA GLY A 487 -0.10 -30.96 -14.50
C GLY A 487 -0.16 -31.79 -15.79
N ASP A 488 -1.28 -31.78 -16.50
CA ASP A 488 -1.49 -32.63 -17.67
C ASP A 488 -0.68 -32.11 -18.87
N LYS A 489 -0.30 -33.02 -19.78
CA LYS A 489 0.45 -32.69 -21.00
C LYS A 489 -0.40 -31.86 -21.97
N ASN A 490 0.26 -31.00 -22.73
CA ASN A 490 -0.33 -30.03 -23.65
C ASN A 490 -1.14 -28.90 -22.98
N VAL A 491 -1.11 -28.79 -21.65
CA VAL A 491 -1.66 -27.63 -20.94
C VAL A 491 -0.55 -26.60 -20.76
N HIS A 492 -0.40 -25.70 -21.72
CA HIS A 492 0.64 -24.66 -21.65
C HIS A 492 0.21 -23.50 -20.74
N ILE A 493 1.08 -23.17 -19.79
CA ILE A 493 0.86 -22.15 -18.77
C ILE A 493 1.80 -21.00 -19.03
N LEU A 494 1.27 -19.78 -19.12
CA LEU A 494 2.03 -18.57 -19.32
C LEU A 494 1.77 -17.57 -18.19
N ASP A 495 2.85 -17.09 -17.58
CA ASP A 495 2.84 -15.85 -16.82
C ASP A 495 3.42 -14.70 -17.66
N PRO A 496 2.60 -13.84 -18.26
CA PRO A 496 3.04 -12.75 -19.14
C PRO A 496 3.73 -11.60 -18.40
N PHE A 497 3.65 -11.54 -17.06
CA PHE A 497 4.17 -10.47 -16.22
C PHE A 497 4.77 -11.05 -14.94
N THR A 498 5.78 -11.91 -15.10
CA THR A 498 6.22 -12.82 -14.05
C THR A 498 6.81 -12.12 -12.82
N GLY A 499 7.30 -10.89 -12.97
CA GLY A 499 7.89 -10.12 -11.89
C GLY A 499 9.08 -10.87 -11.30
N THR A 500 8.94 -11.32 -10.06
CA THR A 500 9.95 -12.11 -9.34
C THR A 500 9.81 -13.63 -9.54
N GLY A 501 8.96 -14.09 -10.46
CA GLY A 501 8.73 -15.51 -10.75
C GLY A 501 7.79 -16.21 -9.77
N THR A 502 7.00 -15.45 -8.99
CA THR A 502 6.24 -16.01 -7.85
C THR A 502 5.17 -17.01 -8.30
N PHE A 503 4.38 -16.70 -9.33
CA PHE A 503 3.35 -17.64 -9.84
C PHE A 503 3.96 -18.96 -10.30
N ILE A 504 5.07 -18.90 -11.05
CA ILE A 504 5.73 -20.12 -11.55
C ILE A 504 6.36 -20.91 -10.40
N THR A 505 7.03 -20.23 -9.48
CA THR A 505 7.61 -20.86 -8.28
C THR A 505 6.56 -21.58 -7.44
N ARG A 506 5.42 -20.91 -7.17
CA ARG A 506 4.31 -21.50 -6.42
C ARG A 506 3.61 -22.61 -7.19
N LEU A 507 3.52 -22.52 -8.52
CA LEU A 507 2.99 -23.59 -9.35
C LEU A 507 3.84 -24.87 -9.21
N LEU A 508 5.16 -24.75 -9.27
CA LEU A 508 6.07 -25.90 -9.08
C LEU A 508 5.91 -26.54 -7.69
N HIS A 509 5.79 -25.72 -6.64
CA HIS A 509 5.60 -26.19 -5.26
C HIS A 509 4.14 -26.52 -4.88
N SER A 510 3.17 -26.31 -5.76
CA SER A 510 1.74 -26.47 -5.46
C SER A 510 1.31 -27.93 -5.18
N GLY A 511 2.13 -28.90 -5.58
CA GLY A 511 1.77 -30.31 -5.57
C GLY A 511 0.75 -30.71 -6.66
N LEU A 512 0.38 -29.80 -7.55
CA LEU A 512 -0.55 -30.06 -8.66
C LEU A 512 0.11 -30.74 -9.86
N ILE A 513 1.44 -30.65 -9.98
CA ILE A 513 2.22 -31.30 -11.03
C ILE A 513 2.86 -32.57 -10.45
N SER A 514 2.65 -33.70 -11.10
CA SER A 514 3.23 -34.98 -10.67
C SER A 514 4.76 -34.96 -10.78
N LYS A 515 5.48 -35.70 -9.92
CA LYS A 515 6.95 -35.82 -10.02
C LYS A 515 7.41 -36.35 -11.39
N GLN A 516 6.60 -37.18 -12.04
CA GLN A 516 6.93 -37.77 -13.35
C GLN A 516 6.77 -36.77 -14.49
N ASP A 517 5.82 -35.83 -14.37
CA ASP A 517 5.54 -34.83 -15.40
C ASP A 517 6.32 -33.53 -15.18
N LEU A 518 6.83 -33.28 -13.97
CA LEU A 518 7.51 -32.03 -13.57
C LEU A 518 8.61 -31.60 -14.55
N ALA A 519 9.52 -32.51 -14.90
CA ALA A 519 10.62 -32.22 -15.83
C ALA A 519 10.12 -31.87 -17.25
N HIS A 520 9.05 -32.52 -17.71
CA HIS A 520 8.44 -32.23 -19.01
C HIS A 520 7.74 -30.86 -19.00
N LYS A 521 6.95 -30.57 -17.95
CA LYS A 521 6.26 -29.28 -17.78
C LYS A 521 7.25 -28.12 -17.71
N TYR A 522 8.24 -28.24 -16.84
CA TYR A 522 9.29 -27.24 -16.63
C TYR A 522 10.02 -26.89 -17.95
N LYS A 523 10.35 -27.91 -18.75
CA LYS A 523 11.12 -27.71 -19.99
C LYS A 523 10.28 -27.20 -21.17
N ASN A 524 9.01 -27.59 -21.27
CA ASN A 524 8.26 -27.45 -22.52
C ASN A 524 6.93 -26.68 -22.40
N GLU A 525 6.31 -26.64 -21.22
CA GLU A 525 4.91 -26.23 -21.06
C GLU A 525 4.69 -25.09 -20.08
N ILE A 526 5.72 -24.64 -19.38
CA ILE A 526 5.67 -23.49 -18.46
C ILE A 526 6.47 -22.35 -19.07
N HIS A 527 5.84 -21.18 -19.17
CA HIS A 527 6.39 -20.00 -19.84
C HIS A 527 6.27 -18.76 -18.95
N ALA A 528 7.23 -17.86 -19.04
CA ALA A 528 7.26 -16.63 -18.26
C ALA A 528 7.87 -15.47 -19.05
N ASN A 529 7.26 -14.29 -18.99
CA ASN A 529 7.80 -13.07 -19.60
C ASN A 529 8.05 -12.01 -18.54
N GLU A 530 9.12 -11.25 -18.74
CA GLU A 530 9.43 -10.05 -17.95
C GLU A 530 10.07 -8.99 -18.84
N ILE A 531 9.75 -7.73 -18.62
CA ILE A 531 10.33 -6.60 -19.35
C ILE A 531 11.51 -5.98 -18.60
N VAL A 532 11.55 -6.12 -17.27
CA VAL A 532 12.59 -5.52 -16.42
C VAL A 532 13.73 -6.49 -16.19
N LEU A 533 14.93 -6.13 -16.64
CA LEU A 533 16.14 -6.97 -16.53
C LEU A 533 16.38 -7.54 -15.13
N LEU A 534 16.25 -6.71 -14.10
CA LEU A 534 16.44 -7.13 -12.72
C LEU A 534 15.39 -8.16 -12.27
N ALA A 535 14.12 -7.91 -12.58
CA ALA A 535 13.04 -8.80 -12.22
C ALA A 535 13.18 -10.13 -12.98
N TYR A 536 13.58 -10.07 -14.25
CA TYR A 536 13.90 -11.24 -15.07
C TYR A 536 14.97 -12.12 -14.41
N TYR A 537 16.08 -11.54 -13.92
CA TYR A 537 17.11 -12.31 -13.22
C TYR A 537 16.59 -12.95 -11.94
N ILE A 538 15.82 -12.21 -11.14
CA ILE A 538 15.22 -12.74 -9.91
C ILE A 538 14.25 -13.88 -10.22
N ALA A 539 13.40 -13.73 -11.22
CA ALA A 539 12.44 -14.74 -11.64
C ALA A 539 13.14 -16.02 -12.12
N ALA A 540 14.12 -15.89 -13.02
CA ALA A 540 14.87 -17.03 -13.52
C ALA A 540 15.50 -17.84 -12.38
N ILE A 541 16.21 -17.17 -11.48
CA ILE A 541 16.88 -17.85 -10.36
C ILE A 541 15.86 -18.49 -9.40
N ASN A 542 14.78 -17.79 -9.06
CA ASN A 542 13.76 -18.33 -8.15
C ASN A 542 13.10 -19.59 -8.73
N ILE A 543 12.80 -19.58 -10.03
CA ILE A 543 12.17 -20.71 -10.72
C ILE A 543 13.14 -21.90 -10.80
N GLU A 544 14.40 -21.65 -11.15
CA GLU A 544 15.44 -22.68 -11.23
C GLU A 544 15.75 -23.29 -9.85
N ALA A 545 15.84 -22.46 -8.81
CA ALA A 545 16.07 -22.91 -7.44
C ALA A 545 14.89 -23.73 -6.91
N ALA A 546 13.65 -23.31 -7.19
CA ALA A 546 12.45 -24.04 -6.83
C ALA A 546 12.38 -25.41 -7.51
N TYR A 547 12.75 -25.47 -8.79
CA TYR A 547 12.84 -26.74 -9.51
C TYR A 547 13.92 -27.66 -8.93
N GLN A 548 15.12 -27.13 -8.68
CA GLN A 548 16.24 -27.91 -8.13
C GLN A 548 15.92 -28.52 -6.76
N ASP A 549 15.25 -27.76 -5.89
CA ASP A 549 14.78 -28.23 -4.58
C ASP A 549 13.80 -29.42 -4.70
N LEU A 550 12.94 -29.41 -5.73
CA LEU A 550 11.95 -30.47 -5.96
C LEU A 550 12.56 -31.73 -6.58
N VAL A 551 13.54 -31.61 -7.48
CA VAL A 551 14.16 -32.78 -8.14
C VAL A 551 15.32 -33.38 -7.36
N GLN A 552 15.93 -32.64 -6.42
CA GLN A 552 17.06 -33.09 -5.59
C GLN A 552 18.24 -33.64 -6.42
N GLU A 553 18.46 -33.07 -7.62
CA GLU A 553 19.59 -33.41 -8.48
C GLU A 553 20.74 -32.42 -8.28
N ASP A 554 21.98 -32.92 -8.32
CA ASP A 554 23.19 -32.10 -8.22
C ASP A 554 23.47 -31.27 -9.49
N VAL A 555 22.75 -31.54 -10.59
CA VAL A 555 22.96 -30.88 -11.88
C VAL A 555 22.02 -29.67 -12.00
N TYR A 556 22.60 -28.48 -12.06
CA TYR A 556 21.87 -27.24 -12.34
C TYR A 556 21.22 -27.28 -13.73
N GLN A 557 19.94 -26.94 -13.81
CA GLN A 557 19.17 -26.89 -15.06
C GLN A 557 18.57 -25.49 -15.28
N PRO A 558 19.01 -24.73 -16.30
CA PRO A 558 18.47 -23.40 -16.56
C PRO A 558 16.99 -23.48 -16.98
N PHE A 559 16.22 -22.43 -16.66
CA PHE A 559 14.82 -22.36 -17.07
C PHE A 559 14.71 -21.75 -18.47
N ASP A 560 14.46 -22.58 -19.47
CA ASP A 560 14.33 -22.13 -20.87
C ASP A 560 12.99 -21.45 -21.19
N GLY A 561 12.00 -21.57 -20.29
CA GLY A 561 10.66 -20.98 -20.45
C GLY A 561 10.57 -19.48 -20.15
N ILE A 562 11.61 -18.86 -19.57
CA ILE A 562 11.63 -17.42 -19.27
C ILE A 562 12.24 -16.59 -20.41
N VAL A 563 11.60 -15.46 -20.69
CA VAL A 563 11.91 -14.55 -21.78
C VAL A 563 12.00 -13.10 -21.28
N LEU A 564 13.03 -12.37 -21.70
CA LEU A 564 13.12 -10.92 -21.53
C LEU A 564 12.41 -10.25 -22.71
N THR A 565 11.19 -9.75 -22.52
CA THR A 565 10.38 -9.14 -23.59
C THR A 565 9.25 -8.24 -23.04
N ASP A 566 8.76 -7.31 -23.87
CA ASP A 566 7.48 -6.65 -23.63
C ASP A 566 6.36 -7.51 -24.23
N THR A 567 5.60 -8.20 -23.38
CA THR A 567 4.50 -9.07 -23.81
C THR A 567 3.50 -8.38 -24.75
N PHE A 568 3.25 -7.08 -24.57
CA PHE A 568 2.33 -6.36 -25.45
C PHE A 568 2.96 -6.08 -26.81
N GLN A 569 4.24 -5.71 -26.86
CA GLN A 569 4.96 -5.47 -28.11
C GLN A 569 5.22 -6.75 -28.90
N LEU A 570 5.39 -7.88 -28.21
CA LEU A 570 5.76 -9.17 -28.80
C LEU A 570 4.86 -9.56 -29.99
N TYR A 571 3.57 -9.18 -29.96
CA TYR A 571 2.57 -9.52 -30.98
C TYR A 571 2.18 -8.33 -31.88
N GLU A 572 2.87 -7.20 -31.79
CA GLU A 572 2.66 -6.04 -32.69
C GLU A 572 3.35 -6.24 -34.04
N GLU A 573 4.38 -7.09 -34.11
CA GLU A 573 5.19 -7.35 -35.31
C GLU A 573 5.09 -8.82 -35.76
N GLU A 574 4.95 -9.06 -37.07
CA GLU A 574 4.77 -10.40 -37.64
C GLU A 574 6.07 -11.23 -37.69
N ARG A 575 7.24 -10.61 -37.60
CA ARG A 575 8.54 -11.29 -37.66
C ARG A 575 9.57 -10.63 -36.77
N ASP A 576 10.23 -11.44 -35.95
CA ASP A 576 11.43 -11.03 -35.22
C ASP A 576 12.58 -10.79 -36.22
N MET A 577 13.39 -9.76 -35.99
CA MET A 577 14.62 -9.58 -36.75
C MET A 577 15.60 -10.74 -36.49
N VAL A 578 16.53 -10.98 -37.42
CA VAL A 578 17.60 -11.98 -37.20
C VAL A 578 18.50 -11.47 -36.06
N ALA A 579 18.39 -12.08 -34.88
CA ALA A 579 19.18 -11.74 -33.70
C ALA A 579 20.63 -12.23 -33.85
N ASN A 580 21.60 -11.36 -33.55
CA ASN A 580 23.03 -11.67 -33.58
C ASN A 580 23.65 -11.71 -32.17
N LEU A 581 23.20 -10.87 -31.22
CA LEU A 581 23.74 -10.75 -29.86
C LEU A 581 22.88 -11.51 -28.82
N LEU A 582 21.56 -11.57 -29.01
CA LEU A 582 20.58 -12.23 -28.12
C LEU A 582 19.86 -13.43 -28.80
N PRO A 583 20.57 -14.36 -29.49
CA PRO A 583 19.92 -15.42 -30.26
C PRO A 583 19.10 -16.39 -29.41
N ASP A 584 19.55 -16.69 -28.19
CA ASP A 584 18.83 -17.58 -27.28
C ASP A 584 17.49 -16.98 -26.85
N ASN A 585 17.45 -15.69 -26.50
CA ASN A 585 16.21 -14.99 -26.11
C ASN A 585 15.23 -14.91 -27.29
N ALA A 586 15.72 -14.57 -28.49
CA ALA A 586 14.90 -14.52 -29.70
C ALA A 586 14.31 -15.91 -30.07
N ASN A 587 15.09 -16.98 -29.92
CA ASN A 587 14.60 -18.35 -30.13
C ASN A 587 13.50 -18.72 -29.11
N ARG A 588 13.67 -18.35 -27.83
CA ARG A 588 12.66 -18.59 -26.79
C ARG A 588 11.37 -17.81 -27.08
N ARG A 589 11.45 -16.55 -27.52
CA ARG A 589 10.30 -15.75 -27.97
C ARG A 589 9.53 -16.42 -29.11
N THR A 590 10.25 -16.79 -30.17
CA THR A 590 9.66 -17.42 -31.36
C THR A 590 8.95 -18.72 -30.96
N THR A 591 9.62 -19.55 -30.16
CA THR A 591 9.04 -20.80 -29.65
C THR A 591 7.77 -20.55 -28.85
N GLN A 592 7.76 -19.54 -27.96
CA GLN A 592 6.58 -19.19 -27.16
C GLN A 592 5.42 -18.66 -28.01
N LYS A 593 5.69 -17.84 -29.04
CA LYS A 593 4.67 -17.34 -29.97
C LYS A 593 3.93 -18.48 -30.68
N GLU A 594 4.65 -19.54 -31.04
CA GLU A 594 4.10 -20.70 -31.75
C GLU A 594 3.32 -21.68 -30.86
N ARG A 595 3.44 -21.58 -29.52
CA ARG A 595 2.71 -22.47 -28.60
C ARG A 595 1.24 -22.09 -28.49
N ASP A 596 0.39 -23.09 -28.35
CA ASP A 596 -1.01 -22.90 -28.02
C ASP A 596 -1.15 -22.74 -26.50
N ILE A 597 -1.48 -21.53 -26.02
CA ILE A 597 -1.51 -21.20 -24.59
C ILE A 597 -2.94 -21.31 -24.09
N THR A 598 -3.19 -22.31 -23.24
CA THR A 598 -4.52 -22.59 -22.68
C THR A 598 -4.72 -21.96 -21.31
N VAL A 599 -3.64 -21.65 -20.59
CA VAL A 599 -3.69 -21.06 -19.25
C VAL A 599 -2.82 -19.82 -19.17
N ILE A 600 -3.43 -18.71 -18.76
CA ILE A 600 -2.72 -17.46 -18.46
C ILE A 600 -2.97 -17.07 -17.00
N VAL A 601 -1.89 -16.94 -16.22
CA VAL A 601 -1.97 -16.48 -14.82
C VAL A 601 -1.05 -15.29 -14.59
N GLY A 602 -1.28 -14.50 -13.55
CA GLY A 602 -0.31 -13.47 -13.18
C GLY A 602 -0.88 -12.27 -12.43
N ASN A 603 0.00 -11.29 -12.20
CA ASN A 603 -0.34 -9.98 -11.66
C ASN A 603 0.08 -8.89 -12.68
N PRO A 604 -0.81 -8.48 -13.60
CA PRO A 604 -0.47 -7.51 -14.63
C PRO A 604 -0.14 -6.12 -14.04
N PRO A 605 0.67 -5.28 -14.73
CA PRO A 605 1.02 -3.95 -14.24
C PRO A 605 -0.16 -2.98 -14.20
N TYR A 606 -0.21 -2.09 -13.20
CA TYR A 606 -1.29 -1.10 -13.04
C TYR A 606 -0.79 0.32 -13.38
N SER A 607 -1.13 0.83 -14.56
CA SER A 607 -0.76 2.19 -14.96
C SER A 607 -1.74 2.78 -15.96
N THR A 608 -2.47 3.82 -15.54
CA THR A 608 -3.24 4.71 -16.44
C THR A 608 -2.38 5.76 -17.15
N GLY A 609 -1.07 5.81 -16.87
CA GLY A 609 -0.12 6.82 -17.36
C GLY A 609 0.49 7.71 -16.27
N GLN A 610 1.36 8.63 -16.69
CA GLN A 610 2.06 9.59 -15.82
C GLN A 610 1.12 10.57 -15.08
N SER A 611 1.56 11.00 -13.89
CA SER A 611 0.82 11.98 -13.07
C SER A 611 0.98 13.41 -13.57
N SER A 612 2.12 13.70 -14.18
CA SER A 612 2.49 14.99 -14.77
C SER A 612 3.21 14.77 -16.10
N ALA A 613 3.02 15.66 -17.06
CA ALA A 613 3.78 15.59 -18.31
C ALA A 613 5.29 15.85 -18.11
N ASN A 614 5.66 16.48 -16.99
CA ASN A 614 7.06 16.65 -16.61
C ASN A 614 7.74 15.32 -16.24
N ASP A 615 6.98 14.32 -15.79
CA ASP A 615 7.53 13.03 -15.29
C ASP A 615 8.23 12.23 -16.40
N ASN A 616 7.85 12.46 -17.67
CA ASN A 616 8.34 11.73 -18.84
C ASN A 616 8.18 10.20 -18.74
N ALA A 617 7.03 9.76 -18.22
CA ALA A 617 6.68 8.37 -18.00
C ALA A 617 5.30 8.05 -18.59
N ALA A 618 5.02 8.56 -19.79
CA ALA A 618 3.78 8.23 -20.50
C ALA A 618 3.74 6.74 -20.85
N ASN A 619 2.54 6.15 -20.88
CA ASN A 619 2.39 4.78 -21.34
C ASN A 619 2.76 4.67 -22.81
N ILE A 620 3.37 3.55 -23.16
CA ILE A 620 3.64 3.12 -24.53
C ILE A 620 2.30 2.89 -25.25
N THR A 621 2.30 3.13 -26.55
CA THR A 621 1.17 2.86 -27.46
C THR A 621 1.42 1.55 -28.18
N TYR A 622 0.42 0.65 -28.17
CA TYR A 622 0.46 -0.65 -28.83
C TYR A 622 -0.64 -0.65 -29.89
N VAL A 623 -0.29 -0.61 -31.18
CA VAL A 623 -1.23 -0.24 -32.25
C VAL A 623 -2.35 -1.27 -32.40
N ASN A 624 -1.98 -2.55 -32.51
CA ASN A 624 -2.92 -3.65 -32.69
C ASN A 624 -3.72 -3.91 -31.42
N LEU A 625 -3.05 -3.95 -30.26
CA LEU A 625 -3.73 -4.16 -28.98
C LEU A 625 -4.69 -3.01 -28.64
N ASP A 626 -4.28 -1.75 -28.85
CA ASP A 626 -5.14 -0.60 -28.60
C ASP A 626 -6.29 -0.52 -29.64
N GLU A 627 -6.14 -1.08 -30.85
CA GLU A 627 -7.24 -1.28 -31.81
C GLU A 627 -8.20 -2.40 -31.38
N SER A 628 -7.70 -3.49 -30.82
CA SER A 628 -8.54 -4.54 -30.20
C SER A 628 -9.41 -3.93 -29.09
N ILE A 629 -8.83 -3.12 -28.19
CA ILE A 629 -9.59 -2.38 -27.17
C ILE A 629 -10.58 -1.39 -27.81
N ARG A 630 -10.17 -0.69 -28.88
CA ARG A 630 -10.99 0.32 -29.56
C ARG A 630 -12.26 -0.28 -30.16
N THR A 631 -12.14 -1.45 -30.79
CA THR A 631 -13.22 -2.17 -31.46
C THR A 631 -14.07 -3.01 -30.51
N THR A 632 -13.55 -3.37 -29.34
CA THR A 632 -14.27 -4.09 -28.28
C THR A 632 -14.73 -3.13 -27.17
N TYR A 633 -13.94 -2.99 -26.10
CA TYR A 633 -14.33 -2.31 -24.86
C TYR A 633 -14.72 -0.85 -25.09
N ALA A 634 -13.93 -0.12 -25.88
CA ALA A 634 -14.20 1.29 -26.13
C ALA A 634 -15.41 1.47 -27.05
N HIS A 635 -15.66 0.57 -28.00
CA HIS A 635 -16.81 0.65 -28.91
C HIS A 635 -18.13 0.62 -28.12
N PHE A 636 -18.25 -0.32 -27.17
CA PHE A 636 -19.47 -0.51 -26.39
C PHE A 636 -19.63 0.45 -25.20
N SER A 637 -18.58 1.17 -24.80
CA SER A 637 -18.69 2.12 -23.70
C SER A 637 -19.53 3.36 -24.06
N LYS A 638 -20.53 3.64 -23.22
CA LYS A 638 -21.40 4.83 -23.30
C LYS A 638 -20.68 6.11 -22.84
N THR A 639 -19.52 6.01 -22.18
CA THR A 639 -18.79 7.16 -21.61
C THR A 639 -17.98 7.93 -22.66
N THR A 640 -17.89 9.26 -22.52
CA THR A 640 -17.12 10.11 -23.45
C THR A 640 -15.61 10.01 -23.21
N ASN A 641 -15.17 9.95 -21.95
CA ASN A 641 -13.75 9.81 -21.62
C ASN A 641 -13.38 8.34 -21.46
N LYS A 642 -12.73 7.78 -22.48
CA LYS A 642 -12.36 6.35 -22.57
C LYS A 642 -10.92 6.06 -22.16
N ARG A 643 -10.20 7.03 -21.59
CA ARG A 643 -8.77 6.87 -21.23
C ARG A 643 -8.52 5.71 -20.26
N ALA A 644 -9.43 5.47 -19.33
CA ALA A 644 -9.28 4.40 -18.34
C ALA A 644 -9.22 3.01 -18.98
N LEU A 645 -9.79 2.81 -20.17
CA LEU A 645 -9.77 1.54 -20.90
C LEU A 645 -8.38 1.15 -21.43
N TYR A 646 -7.43 2.08 -21.44
CA TYR A 646 -6.06 1.87 -21.91
C TYR A 646 -5.06 1.80 -20.74
N ASP A 647 -5.55 1.52 -19.53
CA ASP A 647 -4.70 1.12 -18.41
C ASP A 647 -4.01 -0.21 -18.74
N SER A 648 -2.74 -0.37 -18.33
CA SER A 648 -1.95 -1.57 -18.60
C SER A 648 -2.62 -2.87 -18.13
N TYR A 649 -3.39 -2.87 -17.04
CA TYR A 649 -4.08 -4.10 -16.60
C TYR A 649 -5.30 -4.43 -17.48
N ILE A 650 -5.96 -3.43 -18.10
CA ILE A 650 -7.04 -3.66 -19.06
C ILE A 650 -6.47 -4.14 -20.39
N ARG A 651 -5.31 -3.60 -20.80
CA ARG A 651 -4.50 -4.15 -21.90
C ARG A 651 -4.13 -5.60 -21.65
N ALA A 652 -3.74 -5.96 -20.43
CA ALA A 652 -3.49 -7.35 -20.05
C ALA A 652 -4.74 -8.23 -20.19
N PHE A 653 -5.91 -7.78 -19.73
CA PHE A 653 -7.16 -8.52 -19.95
C PHE A 653 -7.46 -8.72 -21.44
N ARG A 654 -7.38 -7.67 -22.26
CA ARG A 654 -7.63 -7.77 -23.71
C ARG A 654 -6.62 -8.70 -24.39
N TRP A 655 -5.33 -8.48 -24.11
CA TRP A 655 -4.24 -9.29 -24.66
C TRP A 655 -4.39 -10.77 -24.27
N ALA A 656 -4.66 -11.07 -23.00
CA ALA A 656 -4.85 -12.45 -22.53
C ALA A 656 -6.08 -13.09 -23.17
N SER A 657 -7.17 -12.33 -23.31
CA SER A 657 -8.40 -12.78 -23.98
C SER A 657 -8.18 -13.11 -25.45
N ASP A 658 -7.29 -12.37 -26.12
CA ASP A 658 -6.90 -12.61 -27.52
C ASP A 658 -5.90 -13.79 -27.60
N ARG A 659 -4.99 -13.93 -26.62
CA ARG A 659 -3.93 -14.95 -26.60
C ARG A 659 -4.41 -16.37 -26.33
N VAL A 660 -5.45 -16.55 -25.51
CA VAL A 660 -6.06 -17.86 -25.24
C VAL A 660 -6.97 -18.36 -26.38
N GLY A 661 -7.22 -17.55 -27.41
CA GLY A 661 -8.08 -17.96 -28.52
C GLY A 661 -9.52 -18.25 -28.08
N ASP A 662 -10.08 -19.39 -28.48
CA ASP A 662 -11.48 -19.77 -28.22
C ASP A 662 -11.68 -20.66 -26.97
N GLU A 663 -10.62 -21.28 -26.46
CA GLU A 663 -10.67 -22.22 -25.33
C GLU A 663 -9.52 -21.96 -24.36
N GLY A 664 -9.83 -21.74 -23.08
CA GLY A 664 -8.80 -21.55 -22.06
C GLY A 664 -9.26 -20.85 -20.80
N VAL A 665 -8.31 -20.66 -19.87
CA VAL A 665 -8.55 -20.05 -18.55
C VAL A 665 -7.57 -18.91 -18.30
N ILE A 666 -8.10 -17.77 -17.84
CA ILE A 666 -7.29 -16.61 -17.43
C ILE A 666 -7.51 -16.37 -15.93
N GLY A 667 -6.44 -16.33 -15.14
CA GLY A 667 -6.48 -16.07 -13.71
C GLY A 667 -5.59 -14.89 -13.30
N PHE A 668 -6.19 -13.74 -13.00
CA PHE A 668 -5.44 -12.53 -12.62
C PHE A 668 -5.79 -12.01 -11.23
N VAL A 669 -4.79 -11.47 -10.54
CA VAL A 669 -5.01 -10.46 -9.50
C VAL A 669 -4.78 -9.09 -10.12
N SER A 670 -5.80 -8.23 -10.13
CA SER A 670 -5.72 -6.93 -10.81
C SER A 670 -6.37 -5.80 -10.02
N ASN A 671 -6.15 -4.57 -10.47
CA ASN A 671 -7.02 -3.45 -10.09
C ASN A 671 -8.48 -3.80 -10.39
N ALA A 672 -9.35 -3.62 -9.40
CA ALA A 672 -10.78 -3.94 -9.45
C ALA A 672 -11.66 -2.76 -9.91
N GLY A 673 -11.07 -1.61 -10.22
CA GLY A 673 -11.81 -0.41 -10.61
C GLY A 673 -12.68 -0.57 -11.87
N TRP A 674 -12.45 -1.61 -12.68
CA TRP A 674 -13.27 -1.89 -13.86
C TRP A 674 -14.65 -2.49 -13.53
N ILE A 675 -14.82 -3.10 -12.36
CA ILE A 675 -16.05 -3.80 -11.95
C ILE A 675 -17.23 -2.83 -11.80
N ASP A 676 -16.97 -1.61 -11.34
CA ASP A 676 -17.99 -0.55 -11.16
C ASP A 676 -17.61 0.78 -11.84
N GLY A 677 -16.63 0.74 -12.74
CA GLY A 677 -16.14 1.93 -13.44
C GLY A 677 -17.12 2.40 -14.53
N ASN A 678 -17.33 3.72 -14.63
CA ASN A 678 -18.22 4.31 -15.65
C ASN A 678 -17.70 4.15 -17.09
N ALA A 679 -16.38 4.09 -17.30
CA ALA A 679 -15.78 3.94 -18.62
C ALA A 679 -15.59 2.46 -19.03
N THR A 680 -15.80 1.53 -18.09
CA THR A 680 -15.56 0.08 -18.27
C THR A 680 -16.86 -0.70 -18.45
N ASP A 681 -17.98 -0.01 -18.64
CA ASP A 681 -19.28 -0.59 -19.03
C ASP A 681 -19.17 -1.42 -20.32
N GLY A 682 -18.43 -0.93 -21.31
CA GLY A 682 -18.15 -1.68 -22.53
C GLY A 682 -17.26 -2.91 -22.31
N MET A 683 -16.30 -2.82 -21.38
CA MET A 683 -15.46 -3.98 -21.00
C MET A 683 -16.31 -5.07 -20.33
N ARG A 684 -17.17 -4.69 -19.35
CA ARG A 684 -18.08 -5.63 -18.68
C ARG A 684 -19.00 -6.34 -19.66
N LYS A 685 -19.53 -5.61 -20.65
CA LYS A 685 -20.32 -6.19 -21.73
C LYS A 685 -19.50 -7.22 -22.52
N CYS A 686 -18.32 -6.84 -23.03
CA CYS A 686 -17.47 -7.74 -23.80
C CYS A 686 -17.08 -9.01 -23.03
N LEU A 687 -16.70 -8.88 -21.76
CA LEU A 687 -16.36 -10.06 -20.95
C LEU A 687 -17.56 -11.01 -20.82
N THR A 688 -18.77 -10.48 -20.65
CA THR A 688 -20.00 -11.27 -20.58
C THR A 688 -20.28 -12.00 -21.91
N ASP A 689 -20.00 -11.37 -23.04
CA ASP A 689 -20.21 -11.95 -24.37
C ASP A 689 -19.15 -13.00 -24.74
N GLU A 690 -17.90 -12.79 -24.31
CA GLU A 690 -16.75 -13.58 -24.72
C GLU A 690 -16.52 -14.83 -23.86
N PHE A 691 -16.82 -14.76 -22.56
CA PHE A 691 -16.50 -15.81 -21.60
C PHE A 691 -17.75 -16.61 -21.19
N SER A 692 -17.58 -17.92 -20.95
CA SER A 692 -18.67 -18.79 -20.49
C SER A 692 -18.98 -18.55 -19.01
N LYS A 693 -17.94 -18.51 -18.17
CA LYS A 693 -18.02 -18.24 -16.72
C LYS A 693 -16.99 -17.20 -16.30
N ILE A 694 -17.38 -16.34 -15.36
CA ILE A 694 -16.57 -15.26 -14.81
C ILE A 694 -16.67 -15.33 -13.28
N TYR A 695 -15.56 -15.60 -12.61
CA TYR A 695 -15.48 -15.58 -11.15
C TYR A 695 -14.72 -14.33 -10.71
N VAL A 696 -15.32 -13.57 -9.80
CA VAL A 696 -14.74 -12.34 -9.24
C VAL A 696 -14.76 -12.43 -7.73
N PHE A 697 -13.57 -12.52 -7.14
CA PHE A 697 -13.37 -12.40 -5.70
C PHE A 697 -12.80 -11.00 -5.40
N HIS A 698 -13.68 -10.11 -4.92
CA HIS A 698 -13.39 -8.70 -4.71
C HIS A 698 -12.73 -8.49 -3.33
N LEU A 699 -11.43 -8.19 -3.32
CA LEU A 699 -10.61 -8.03 -2.11
C LEU A 699 -10.61 -6.60 -1.55
N ARG A 700 -11.28 -5.65 -2.23
CA ARG A 700 -11.40 -4.24 -1.82
C ARG A 700 -10.05 -3.54 -1.67
N GLY A 701 -9.90 -2.63 -0.71
CA GLY A 701 -8.64 -1.93 -0.41
C GLY A 701 -8.46 -0.59 -1.13
N ASN A 702 -9.52 0.04 -1.64
CA ASN A 702 -9.45 1.34 -2.31
C ASN A 702 -9.14 2.50 -1.34
N GLN A 703 -7.85 2.78 -1.18
CA GLN A 703 -7.35 3.89 -0.35
C GLN A 703 -7.15 5.19 -1.14
N ARG A 704 -7.75 5.33 -2.32
CA ARG A 704 -7.98 6.65 -2.96
C ARG A 704 -9.25 7.33 -2.46
N THR A 705 -10.07 6.59 -1.71
CA THR A 705 -11.24 7.12 -0.99
C THR A 705 -10.82 7.77 0.34
N SER A 706 -11.80 8.28 1.09
CA SER A 706 -11.56 8.95 2.38
C SER A 706 -12.78 8.79 3.29
N GLY A 707 -12.61 8.97 4.60
CA GLY A 707 -13.73 8.89 5.55
C GLY A 707 -14.27 7.46 5.67
N GLU A 708 -15.60 7.32 5.72
CA GLU A 708 -16.26 6.05 5.96
C GLU A 708 -15.97 5.00 4.88
N THR A 709 -16.01 5.39 3.60
CA THR A 709 -15.71 4.49 2.49
C THR A 709 -14.31 3.88 2.62
N SER A 710 -13.31 4.68 3.03
CA SER A 710 -11.93 4.20 3.23
C SER A 710 -11.81 3.22 4.40
N ARG A 711 -12.65 3.36 5.45
CA ARG A 711 -12.72 2.41 6.57
C ARG A 711 -13.33 1.08 6.12
N LYS A 712 -14.44 1.12 5.38
CA LYS A 712 -15.07 -0.07 4.82
C LYS A 712 -14.11 -0.83 3.91
N GLU A 713 -13.46 -0.13 2.98
CA GLU A 713 -12.48 -0.73 2.06
C GLU A 713 -11.35 -1.48 2.77
N GLY A 714 -10.99 -1.07 3.99
CA GLY A 714 -10.06 -1.79 4.86
C GLY A 714 -8.61 -1.80 4.35
N GLY A 715 -7.88 -2.84 4.74
CA GLY A 715 -6.47 -3.06 4.40
C GLY A 715 -6.21 -3.22 2.90
N LYS A 716 -5.03 -2.78 2.46
CA LYS A 716 -4.55 -2.90 1.08
C LYS A 716 -3.78 -4.22 0.93
N ILE A 717 -4.20 -5.09 0.00
CA ILE A 717 -3.55 -6.38 -0.28
C ILE A 717 -2.04 -6.21 -0.57
N PHE A 718 -1.68 -5.20 -1.35
CA PHE A 718 -0.29 -4.90 -1.71
C PHE A 718 0.39 -3.85 -0.80
N GLY A 719 -0.13 -3.60 0.41
CA GLY A 719 0.49 -2.66 1.34
C GLY A 719 0.69 -1.25 0.77
N SER A 720 1.91 -0.73 0.75
CA SER A 720 2.25 0.56 0.11
C SER A 720 2.37 0.49 -1.42
N GLY A 721 2.48 -0.70 -2.01
CA GLY A 721 2.66 -0.92 -3.45
C GLY A 721 1.45 -0.48 -4.29
N SER A 722 0.23 -0.61 -3.77
CA SER A 722 -0.98 -0.10 -4.43
C SER A 722 -1.98 0.54 -3.47
N ARG A 723 -2.74 1.51 -3.96
CA ARG A 723 -3.90 2.13 -3.29
C ARG A 723 -5.22 1.86 -4.01
N THR A 724 -5.20 1.05 -5.08
CA THR A 724 -6.37 0.69 -5.86
C THR A 724 -7.19 -0.38 -5.14
N PRO A 725 -8.50 -0.51 -5.43
CA PRO A 725 -9.19 -1.75 -5.08
C PRO A 725 -8.57 -2.92 -5.85
N ILE A 726 -8.54 -4.10 -5.25
CA ILE A 726 -7.97 -5.32 -5.83
C ILE A 726 -9.05 -6.40 -5.93
N ALA A 727 -9.00 -7.21 -6.99
CA ALA A 727 -9.82 -8.41 -7.13
C ALA A 727 -9.01 -9.53 -7.77
N ILE A 728 -9.33 -10.76 -7.38
CA ILE A 728 -8.94 -11.97 -8.10
C ILE A 728 -10.05 -12.27 -9.11
N THR A 729 -9.69 -12.42 -10.39
CA THR A 729 -10.62 -12.66 -11.49
C THR A 729 -10.20 -13.92 -12.24
N ILE A 730 -11.11 -14.91 -12.32
CA ILE A 730 -10.94 -16.10 -13.14
C ILE A 730 -11.95 -16.04 -14.31
N LEU A 731 -11.45 -16.02 -15.53
CA LEU A 731 -12.24 -15.99 -16.77
C LEU A 731 -12.12 -17.33 -17.48
N VAL A 732 -13.24 -17.91 -17.87
CA VAL A 732 -13.30 -19.21 -18.54
C VAL A 732 -13.87 -19.03 -19.93
N LYS A 733 -13.12 -19.47 -20.94
CA LYS A 733 -13.59 -19.51 -22.32
C LYS A 733 -13.76 -20.97 -22.73
N ASP A 734 -14.99 -21.37 -22.97
CA ASP A 734 -15.35 -22.72 -23.40
C ASP A 734 -16.29 -22.61 -24.60
N PRO A 735 -15.88 -23.07 -25.80
CA PRO A 735 -16.71 -23.01 -27.00
C PRO A 735 -17.91 -23.98 -26.93
N ASN A 736 -17.85 -24.99 -26.05
CA ASN A 736 -18.89 -26.01 -25.88
C ASN A 736 -19.92 -25.64 -24.79
N ALA A 737 -19.70 -24.54 -24.06
CA ALA A 737 -20.60 -24.09 -23.00
C ALA A 737 -22.00 -23.76 -23.54
N GLN A 738 -23.04 -24.28 -22.87
CA GLN A 738 -24.44 -24.06 -23.24
C GLN A 738 -24.91 -22.62 -22.99
N GLU A 739 -24.30 -21.96 -22.01
CA GLU A 739 -24.63 -20.59 -21.60
C GLU A 739 -23.33 -19.78 -21.49
N LYS A 740 -23.37 -18.52 -21.94
CA LYS A 740 -22.27 -17.56 -21.81
C LYS A 740 -22.59 -16.48 -20.78
N GLY A 741 -21.55 -15.89 -20.21
CA GLY A 741 -21.68 -14.73 -19.34
C GLY A 741 -22.18 -15.02 -17.92
N LYS A 742 -21.98 -16.23 -17.37
CA LYS A 742 -22.31 -16.49 -15.97
C LYS A 742 -21.33 -15.81 -15.03
N ILE A 743 -21.79 -14.80 -14.30
CA ILE A 743 -20.95 -14.02 -13.39
C ILE A 743 -21.19 -14.45 -11.94
N PHE A 744 -20.12 -14.91 -11.28
CA PHE A 744 -20.07 -15.25 -9.88
C PHE A 744 -19.25 -14.21 -9.14
N PHE A 745 -19.89 -13.44 -8.25
CA PHE A 745 -19.26 -12.36 -7.52
C PHE A 745 -19.28 -12.64 -6.02
N HIS A 746 -18.14 -12.46 -5.36
CA HIS A 746 -18.01 -12.54 -3.92
C HIS A 746 -17.18 -11.34 -3.41
N ASP A 747 -17.68 -10.65 -2.37
CA ASP A 747 -16.98 -9.55 -1.70
C ASP A 747 -16.41 -10.06 -0.38
N ILE A 748 -15.11 -9.81 -0.14
CA ILE A 748 -14.42 -10.27 1.07
C ILE A 748 -14.97 -9.64 2.36
N GLY A 749 -15.61 -8.46 2.29
CA GLY A 749 -16.24 -7.80 3.43
C GLY A 749 -15.69 -6.41 3.80
N ASP A 750 -16.43 -5.72 4.69
CA ASP A 750 -16.11 -4.39 5.20
C ASP A 750 -15.15 -4.45 6.41
N TYR A 751 -14.31 -3.42 6.57
CA TYR A 751 -13.48 -3.14 7.76
C TYR A 751 -12.36 -4.14 8.07
N LEU A 752 -12.08 -5.08 7.19
CA LEU A 752 -10.99 -6.03 7.34
C LEU A 752 -9.63 -5.38 7.08
N ASP A 753 -8.64 -5.63 7.93
CA ASP A 753 -7.26 -5.24 7.66
C ASP A 753 -6.60 -6.13 6.58
N ARG A 754 -5.30 -5.94 6.34
CA ARG A 754 -4.62 -6.72 5.28
C ARG A 754 -4.48 -8.18 5.67
N GLU A 755 -4.07 -8.46 6.90
CA GLU A 755 -3.72 -9.80 7.34
C GLU A 755 -4.97 -10.66 7.49
N GLN A 756 -6.06 -10.07 7.98
CA GLN A 756 -7.38 -10.72 8.00
C GLN A 756 -7.84 -11.13 6.60
N LYS A 757 -7.65 -10.27 5.59
CA LYS A 757 -7.99 -10.59 4.20
C LYS A 757 -7.13 -11.72 3.63
N LEU A 758 -5.83 -11.72 3.91
CA LEU A 758 -4.93 -12.77 3.44
C LEU A 758 -5.24 -14.11 4.11
N ALA A 759 -5.56 -14.11 5.41
CA ALA A 759 -6.02 -15.30 6.13
C ALA A 759 -7.29 -15.90 5.51
N ILE A 760 -8.28 -15.07 5.18
CA ILE A 760 -9.51 -15.51 4.49
C ILE A 760 -9.20 -16.12 3.12
N VAL A 761 -8.33 -15.49 2.32
CA VAL A 761 -7.93 -16.02 1.01
C VAL A 761 -7.24 -17.39 1.17
N GLN A 762 -6.39 -17.53 2.18
CA GLN A 762 -5.71 -18.78 2.50
C GLN A 762 -6.68 -19.87 2.97
N GLU A 763 -7.66 -19.52 3.80
CA GLU A 763 -8.70 -20.44 4.30
C GLU A 763 -9.56 -20.99 3.15
N TYR A 764 -9.97 -20.12 2.22
CA TYR A 764 -10.73 -20.58 1.06
C TYR A 764 -9.93 -21.53 0.16
N LYS A 765 -8.61 -21.36 0.04
CA LYS A 765 -7.71 -22.13 -0.86
C LYS A 765 -8.01 -22.02 -2.37
N SER A 766 -9.26 -22.04 -2.79
CA SER A 766 -9.70 -21.89 -4.18
C SER A 766 -11.16 -21.46 -4.29
N ILE A 767 -11.63 -21.19 -5.51
CA ILE A 767 -13.04 -20.90 -5.79
C ILE A 767 -14.00 -22.04 -5.39
N ASN A 768 -13.54 -23.30 -5.31
CA ASN A 768 -14.41 -24.42 -4.96
C ASN A 768 -14.90 -24.33 -3.52
N GLN A 769 -14.08 -23.85 -2.59
CA GLN A 769 -14.50 -23.66 -1.22
C GLN A 769 -15.57 -22.56 -1.12
N ILE A 770 -15.39 -21.43 -1.81
CA ILE A 770 -16.40 -20.35 -1.88
C ILE A 770 -17.72 -20.87 -2.49
N LYS A 771 -17.64 -21.71 -3.54
CA LYS A 771 -18.82 -22.40 -4.12
C LYS A 771 -19.48 -23.33 -3.09
N SER A 772 -18.71 -24.13 -2.38
CA SER A 772 -19.22 -25.11 -1.41
C SER A 772 -19.94 -24.45 -0.24
N MET A 773 -19.43 -23.29 0.21
CA MET A 773 -20.05 -22.45 1.24
C MET A 773 -21.21 -21.60 0.70
N LYS A 774 -21.47 -21.64 -0.62
CA LYS A 774 -22.53 -20.89 -1.32
C LYS A 774 -22.42 -19.37 -1.15
N GLU A 775 -21.20 -18.85 -1.09
CA GLU A 775 -20.96 -17.43 -0.85
C GLU A 775 -20.83 -16.59 -2.13
N PHE A 776 -20.80 -17.25 -3.29
CA PHE A 776 -20.91 -16.55 -4.57
C PHE A 776 -22.34 -16.06 -4.81
N ARG A 777 -22.47 -14.77 -5.09
CA ARG A 777 -23.67 -14.17 -5.66
C ARG A 777 -23.62 -14.27 -7.18
N VAL A 778 -24.65 -14.84 -7.79
CA VAL A 778 -24.83 -14.78 -9.24
C VAL A 778 -25.32 -13.38 -9.62
N ILE A 779 -24.65 -12.76 -10.59
CA ILE A 779 -24.95 -11.41 -11.06
C ILE A 779 -25.55 -11.45 -12.46
N GLU A 780 -26.67 -10.75 -12.64
CA GLU A 780 -27.23 -10.44 -13.96
C GLU A 780 -26.91 -8.98 -14.29
N PRO A 781 -26.16 -8.68 -15.37
CA PRO A 781 -25.89 -7.31 -15.79
C PRO A 781 -27.18 -6.57 -16.13
N ASP A 782 -27.26 -5.29 -15.76
CA ASP A 782 -28.40 -4.44 -16.13
C ASP A 782 -28.26 -3.87 -17.57
N GLU A 783 -29.20 -3.01 -17.97
CA GLU A 783 -29.23 -2.33 -19.28
C GLU A 783 -28.02 -1.39 -19.52
N ASN A 784 -27.30 -1.05 -18.46
CA ASN A 784 -26.08 -0.26 -18.48
C ASN A 784 -24.81 -1.13 -18.40
N ASN A 785 -24.98 -2.46 -18.38
CA ASN A 785 -23.93 -3.45 -18.16
C ASN A 785 -23.28 -3.30 -16.78
N ASP A 786 -24.01 -2.81 -15.78
CA ASP A 786 -23.54 -2.73 -14.41
C ASP A 786 -23.72 -4.06 -13.68
N TRP A 787 -22.66 -4.53 -13.02
CA TRP A 787 -22.66 -5.78 -12.27
C TRP A 787 -23.00 -5.56 -10.80
N VAL A 788 -22.44 -4.51 -10.22
CA VAL A 788 -22.66 -4.10 -8.83
C VAL A 788 -23.21 -2.68 -8.78
N ASN A 789 -23.79 -2.29 -7.64
CA ASN A 789 -24.34 -0.96 -7.43
C ASN A 789 -25.28 -0.51 -8.57
N GLN A 790 -26.16 -1.41 -9.01
CA GLN A 790 -27.13 -1.14 -10.08
C GLN A 790 -28.08 -0.01 -9.66
N GLY A 791 -28.45 0.84 -10.62
CA GLY A 791 -29.33 1.99 -10.39
C GLY A 791 -30.80 1.60 -10.29
N ASP A 792 -31.61 2.49 -9.70
CA ASP A 792 -33.07 2.39 -9.76
C ASP A 792 -33.54 2.76 -11.18
N ARG A 793 -34.36 1.90 -11.80
CA ARG A 793 -34.87 2.11 -13.17
C ARG A 793 -35.87 3.26 -13.25
N SER A 794 -36.61 3.55 -12.17
CA SER A 794 -37.58 4.66 -12.11
C SER A 794 -36.93 6.02 -12.35
N TYR A 795 -35.63 6.14 -12.05
CA TYR A 795 -34.84 7.34 -12.26
C TYR A 795 -34.85 7.80 -13.73
N GLY A 796 -34.89 6.86 -14.68
CA GLY A 796 -34.95 7.15 -16.11
C GLY A 796 -36.20 7.93 -16.54
N ASN A 797 -37.29 7.87 -15.76
CA ASN A 797 -38.56 8.55 -16.04
C ASN A 797 -38.50 10.06 -15.74
N PHE A 798 -37.54 10.49 -14.92
CA PHE A 798 -37.42 11.89 -14.52
C PHE A 798 -36.67 12.72 -15.57
N MET A 799 -37.00 14.01 -15.63
CA MET A 799 -36.37 14.93 -16.57
C MET A 799 -34.88 15.13 -16.21
N SER A 800 -34.01 14.98 -17.21
CA SER A 800 -32.58 15.20 -17.04
C SER A 800 -32.26 16.66 -16.75
N ILE A 801 -31.33 16.90 -15.82
CA ILE A 801 -30.85 18.26 -15.54
C ILE A 801 -30.10 18.86 -16.74
N GLY A 802 -29.46 18.03 -17.57
CA GLY A 802 -28.73 18.47 -18.76
C GLY A 802 -28.19 17.32 -19.62
N ASN A 803 -28.16 17.53 -20.94
CA ASN A 803 -27.67 16.58 -21.93
C ASN A 803 -26.92 17.30 -23.06
N LYS A 804 -25.66 16.89 -23.31
CA LYS A 804 -24.82 17.43 -24.40
C LYS A 804 -24.83 16.59 -25.67
N LYS A 805 -25.28 15.33 -25.62
CA LYS A 805 -25.18 14.37 -26.72
C LYS A 805 -26.39 14.42 -27.63
N ASP A 806 -27.59 14.52 -27.05
CA ASP A 806 -28.84 14.56 -27.80
C ASP A 806 -29.55 15.91 -27.60
N LYS A 807 -29.50 16.76 -28.64
CA LYS A 807 -30.14 18.07 -28.63
C LYS A 807 -31.68 18.01 -28.74
N LYS A 808 -32.25 16.84 -29.06
CA LYS A 808 -33.71 16.63 -29.10
C LYS A 808 -34.27 16.20 -27.75
N PHE A 809 -33.42 15.88 -26.78
CA PHE A 809 -33.82 15.45 -25.46
C PHE A 809 -34.24 16.64 -24.59
N SER A 810 -35.44 16.58 -23.99
CA SER A 810 -35.91 17.62 -23.07
C SER A 810 -35.05 17.63 -21.80
N GLN A 811 -34.60 18.81 -21.39
CA GLN A 811 -33.66 19.01 -20.29
C GLN A 811 -33.97 20.30 -19.54
N ILE A 812 -33.56 20.39 -18.27
CA ILE A 812 -33.83 21.56 -17.43
C ILE A 812 -32.90 22.74 -17.79
N PHE A 813 -31.60 22.50 -17.95
CA PHE A 813 -30.63 23.56 -18.23
C PHE A 813 -30.16 23.54 -19.69
N HIS A 814 -30.14 24.71 -20.32
CA HIS A 814 -29.67 24.91 -21.69
C HIS A 814 -28.15 24.71 -21.81
N LEU A 815 -27.41 25.00 -20.73
CA LEU A 815 -25.95 24.94 -20.68
C LEU A 815 -25.53 24.43 -19.31
N TYR A 816 -24.50 23.60 -19.28
CA TYR A 816 -23.76 23.29 -18.07
C TYR A 816 -22.27 23.12 -18.41
N SER A 817 -21.41 23.35 -17.43
CA SER A 817 -19.96 23.32 -17.62
C SER A 817 -19.27 22.56 -16.51
N ALA A 818 -18.19 21.84 -16.84
CA ALA A 818 -17.21 21.48 -15.83
C ALA A 818 -16.51 22.74 -15.30
N GLY A 819 -15.99 22.69 -14.07
CA GLY A 819 -15.11 23.74 -13.54
C GLY A 819 -13.82 23.90 -14.33
N ILE A 820 -13.12 25.02 -14.17
CA ILE A 820 -11.84 25.27 -14.86
C ILE A 820 -10.82 24.21 -14.45
N MET A 821 -10.10 23.65 -15.42
CA MET A 821 -9.01 22.71 -15.22
C MET A 821 -7.70 23.33 -15.67
N THR A 822 -6.78 23.58 -14.73
CA THR A 822 -5.49 24.20 -15.07
C THR A 822 -4.45 23.16 -15.50
N GLN A 823 -4.43 21.98 -14.86
CA GLN A 823 -3.32 21.00 -14.87
C GLN A 823 -2.00 21.51 -14.28
N ARG A 824 -2.02 22.67 -13.60
CA ARG A 824 -0.84 23.35 -13.05
C ARG A 824 -1.19 24.22 -11.85
N ASP A 825 -2.06 23.73 -10.96
CA ASP A 825 -2.66 24.55 -9.89
C ASP A 825 -1.63 25.31 -9.07
N ALA A 826 -0.49 24.69 -8.73
CA ALA A 826 0.59 25.35 -7.98
C ALA A 826 1.11 26.64 -8.67
N TRP A 827 1.06 26.68 -9.99
CA TRP A 827 1.48 27.82 -10.82
C TRP A 827 0.35 28.79 -11.13
N ALA A 828 -0.86 28.27 -11.40
CA ALA A 828 -1.99 29.07 -11.88
C ALA A 828 -2.97 29.53 -10.80
N ILE A 829 -2.90 28.97 -9.58
CA ILE A 829 -3.81 29.26 -8.48
C ILE A 829 -3.02 29.55 -7.20
N ASN A 830 -3.22 30.72 -6.59
CA ASN A 830 -2.58 31.08 -5.33
C ASN A 830 -3.51 31.90 -4.42
N SER A 831 -3.24 31.85 -3.10
CA SER A 831 -3.92 32.70 -2.11
C SER A 831 -3.49 34.16 -2.24
N SER A 832 -2.22 34.40 -2.55
CA SER A 832 -1.67 35.72 -2.86
C SER A 832 -1.81 36.05 -4.34
N LYS A 833 -2.38 37.22 -4.65
CA LYS A 833 -2.45 37.70 -6.04
C LYS A 833 -1.07 38.12 -6.54
N SER A 834 -0.26 38.70 -5.65
CA SER A 834 1.08 39.18 -5.99
C SER A 834 2.02 38.03 -6.33
N ASN A 835 2.06 36.98 -5.49
CA ASN A 835 2.87 35.79 -5.72
C ASN A 835 2.43 35.04 -6.99
N LEU A 836 1.11 34.95 -7.25
CA LEU A 836 0.59 34.35 -8.48
C LEU A 836 1.15 35.04 -9.73
N LEU A 837 1.06 36.37 -9.80
CA LEU A 837 1.53 37.14 -10.95
C LEU A 837 3.05 37.01 -11.14
N GLN A 838 3.82 37.03 -10.07
CA GLN A 838 5.27 36.83 -10.13
C GLN A 838 5.64 35.44 -10.65
N ASN A 839 4.96 34.39 -10.16
CA ASN A 839 5.20 33.01 -10.59
C ASN A 839 4.86 32.83 -12.08
N ILE A 840 3.74 33.40 -12.54
CA ILE A 840 3.34 33.34 -13.95
C ILE A 840 4.34 34.09 -14.84
N SER A 841 4.79 35.29 -14.46
CA SER A 841 5.79 36.03 -15.23
C SER A 841 7.06 35.21 -15.44
N LYS A 842 7.64 34.68 -14.36
CA LYS A 842 8.86 33.85 -14.41
C LYS A 842 8.65 32.57 -15.24
N SER A 843 7.48 31.95 -15.12
CA SER A 843 7.12 30.78 -15.93
C SER A 843 7.09 31.08 -17.41
N LEU A 844 6.51 32.22 -17.79
CA LEU A 844 6.37 32.62 -19.18
C LEU A 844 7.71 33.03 -19.80
N GLU A 845 8.61 33.64 -19.01
CA GLU A 845 10.00 33.89 -19.41
C GLU A 845 10.72 32.58 -19.74
N PHE A 846 10.58 31.55 -18.90
CA PHE A 846 11.15 30.24 -19.18
C PHE A 846 10.51 29.57 -20.40
N TYR A 847 9.17 29.56 -20.50
CA TYR A 847 8.46 29.04 -21.68
C TYR A 847 8.98 29.69 -22.97
N GLU A 848 9.21 31.00 -22.95
CA GLU A 848 9.72 31.74 -24.10
C GLU A 848 11.15 31.37 -24.48
N SER A 849 12.02 31.13 -23.48
CA SER A 849 13.37 30.62 -23.72
C SER A 849 13.34 29.24 -24.38
N GLU A 850 12.46 28.35 -23.93
CA GLU A 850 12.30 27.00 -24.48
C GLU A 850 11.71 27.01 -25.89
N ARG A 851 10.72 27.87 -26.15
CA ARG A 851 10.16 28.10 -27.48
C ARG A 851 11.24 28.56 -28.46
N THR A 852 12.07 29.51 -28.05
CA THR A 852 13.16 30.04 -28.90
C THR A 852 14.20 28.95 -29.18
N ARG A 853 14.62 28.21 -28.15
CA ARG A 853 15.57 27.10 -28.26
C ARG A 853 15.05 25.99 -29.18
N PHE A 854 13.79 25.59 -29.00
CA PHE A 854 13.13 24.59 -29.84
C PHE A 854 13.00 25.07 -31.29
N SER A 855 12.53 26.30 -31.53
CA SER A 855 12.37 26.83 -32.89
C SER A 855 13.70 26.88 -33.64
N ALA A 856 14.80 27.22 -32.97
CA ALA A 856 16.13 27.21 -33.57
C ALA A 856 16.59 25.79 -33.96
N LYS A 857 16.35 24.79 -33.10
CA LYS A 857 16.74 23.39 -33.38
C LYS A 857 15.83 22.72 -34.41
N LYS A 858 14.52 22.98 -34.38
CA LYS A 858 13.53 22.46 -35.35
C LYS A 858 13.81 22.92 -36.79
N ASN A 859 14.41 24.09 -36.97
CA ASN A 859 14.88 24.57 -38.27
C ASN A 859 16.07 23.74 -38.82
N LEU A 860 16.85 23.09 -37.95
CA LEU A 860 17.95 22.20 -38.32
C LEU A 860 17.51 20.74 -38.44
N ASP A 861 16.50 20.35 -37.66
CA ASP A 861 15.96 18.99 -37.60
C ASP A 861 14.42 19.06 -37.60
N SER A 862 13.81 18.82 -38.76
CA SER A 862 12.37 18.86 -38.93
C SER A 862 11.62 17.73 -38.21
N SER A 863 12.31 16.68 -37.76
CA SER A 863 11.72 15.55 -37.04
C SER A 863 11.58 15.79 -35.54
N LEU A 864 12.27 16.79 -34.98
CA LEU A 864 12.30 17.10 -33.56
C LEU A 864 10.91 17.39 -32.97
N VAL A 865 10.56 16.77 -31.84
CA VAL A 865 9.27 17.00 -31.18
C VAL A 865 9.49 17.76 -29.87
N ALA A 866 8.65 18.77 -29.59
CA ALA A 866 8.78 19.66 -28.44
C ALA A 866 8.78 18.87 -27.12
N LYS A 867 7.90 17.86 -27.02
CA LYS A 867 7.81 17.03 -25.81
C LYS A 867 9.16 16.38 -25.47
N SER A 868 9.92 15.87 -26.45
CA SER A 868 11.20 15.20 -26.20
C SER A 868 12.40 16.15 -26.06
N TYR A 869 12.21 17.45 -26.30
CA TYR A 869 13.31 18.42 -26.34
C TYR A 869 13.36 19.39 -25.16
N VAL A 870 12.20 19.86 -24.69
CA VAL A 870 12.16 20.94 -23.70
C VAL A 870 12.64 20.50 -22.31
N ASP A 871 13.20 21.44 -21.55
CA ASP A 871 13.55 21.23 -20.13
C ASP A 871 12.25 21.09 -19.30
N ARG A 872 12.16 19.98 -18.57
CA ARG A 872 10.98 19.56 -17.78
C ARG A 872 11.14 19.80 -16.28
N ASP A 873 12.08 20.64 -15.86
CA ASP A 873 12.23 21.04 -14.46
C ASP A 873 10.91 21.58 -13.87
N HIS A 874 10.35 20.84 -12.91
CA HIS A 874 9.10 21.16 -12.22
C HIS A 874 9.13 22.53 -11.52
N ARG A 875 10.33 23.06 -11.22
CA ARG A 875 10.53 24.36 -10.55
C ARG A 875 10.51 25.54 -11.51
N LYS A 876 10.52 25.31 -12.82
CA LYS A 876 10.52 26.37 -13.84
C LYS A 876 9.18 26.47 -14.57
N PHE A 877 8.61 25.33 -14.92
CA PHE A 877 7.33 25.27 -15.62
C PHE A 877 6.66 23.91 -15.48
N SER A 878 5.34 23.90 -15.32
CA SER A 878 4.53 22.68 -15.43
C SER A 878 4.08 22.50 -16.87
N TRP A 879 4.36 21.38 -17.53
CA TRP A 879 4.00 21.15 -18.93
C TRP A 879 2.68 20.37 -19.07
N CYS A 880 2.03 20.51 -20.22
CA CYS A 880 0.94 19.65 -20.68
C CYS A 880 0.87 19.65 -22.22
N ASP A 881 0.09 18.73 -22.80
CA ASP A 881 -0.07 18.60 -24.26
C ASP A 881 -0.41 19.92 -24.95
N LYS A 882 -1.25 20.75 -24.30
CA LYS A 882 -1.66 22.04 -24.84
C LYS A 882 -0.50 23.02 -24.98
N THR A 883 0.41 23.06 -24.01
CA THR A 883 1.60 23.92 -24.03
C THR A 883 2.69 23.39 -24.95
N PHE A 884 2.89 22.07 -25.03
CA PHE A 884 3.80 21.49 -26.05
C PHE A 884 3.33 21.85 -27.46
N ASN A 885 2.02 21.74 -27.72
CA ASN A 885 1.43 22.12 -28.99
C ASN A 885 1.56 23.62 -29.30
N GLN A 886 1.67 24.50 -28.30
CA GLN A 886 1.95 25.92 -28.56
C GLN A 886 3.42 26.14 -28.95
N ILE A 887 4.35 25.41 -28.35
CA ILE A 887 5.78 25.43 -28.74
C ILE A 887 5.96 24.92 -30.16
N GLU A 888 5.33 23.79 -30.51
CA GLU A 888 5.34 23.24 -31.88
C GLU A 888 4.84 24.26 -32.90
N LYS A 889 3.81 25.03 -32.54
CA LYS A 889 3.23 26.10 -33.39
C LYS A 889 3.99 27.42 -33.31
N ASN A 890 5.12 27.45 -32.60
CA ASN A 890 5.93 28.62 -32.36
C ASN A 890 5.15 29.83 -31.80
N ARG A 891 4.20 29.60 -30.89
CA ARG A 891 3.31 30.64 -30.34
C ARG A 891 3.81 31.19 -29.01
N LEU A 892 3.93 32.53 -28.96
CA LEU A 892 4.17 33.29 -27.73
C LEU A 892 2.92 33.31 -26.85
N ILE A 893 3.11 33.20 -25.54
CA ILE A 893 2.06 33.43 -24.53
C ILE A 893 2.37 34.76 -23.84
N GLN A 894 1.51 35.77 -24.04
CA GLN A 894 1.73 37.09 -23.47
C GLN A 894 1.27 37.15 -22.01
N PHE A 895 2.09 37.77 -21.16
CA PHE A 895 1.71 38.07 -19.79
C PHE A 895 0.72 39.23 -19.74
N ASP A 896 -0.41 39.04 -19.07
CA ASP A 896 -1.44 40.05 -18.86
C ASP A 896 -1.94 39.99 -17.40
N PRO A 897 -1.55 40.94 -16.53
CA PRO A 897 -1.94 40.94 -15.12
C PRO A 897 -3.45 41.18 -14.92
N THR A 898 -4.18 41.56 -15.96
CA THR A 898 -5.63 41.76 -15.89
C THR A 898 -6.42 40.44 -15.96
N GLN A 899 -5.77 39.31 -16.28
CA GLN A 899 -6.41 37.98 -16.36
C GLN A 899 -6.70 37.32 -15.01
N CYS A 900 -6.27 37.90 -13.89
CA CYS A 900 -6.54 37.33 -12.56
C CYS A 900 -8.01 37.45 -12.15
N VAL A 901 -8.64 36.33 -11.79
CA VAL A 901 -10.02 36.26 -11.29
C VAL A 901 -10.07 35.46 -9.99
N ILE A 902 -11.16 35.62 -9.23
CA ILE A 902 -11.43 34.77 -8.07
C ILE A 902 -12.03 33.46 -8.57
N VAL A 903 -11.46 32.34 -8.11
CA VAL A 903 -11.95 30.99 -8.36
C VAL A 903 -12.40 30.39 -7.03
N HIS A 904 -13.54 29.70 -7.03
CA HIS A 904 -13.91 28.80 -5.94
C HIS A 904 -13.06 27.54 -6.12
N TYR A 905 -12.05 27.36 -5.26
CA TYR A 905 -11.05 26.30 -5.46
C TYR A 905 -11.51 24.99 -4.82
N ARG A 906 -11.95 25.03 -3.56
CA ARG A 906 -12.48 23.90 -2.78
C ARG A 906 -13.68 24.39 -1.97
N PRO A 907 -14.53 23.52 -1.39
CA PRO A 907 -15.69 23.97 -0.64
C PRO A 907 -15.27 24.95 0.46
N PHE A 908 -15.91 26.13 0.47
CA PHE A 908 -15.62 27.22 1.41
C PHE A 908 -14.19 27.79 1.29
N GLU A 909 -13.60 27.72 0.10
CA GLU A 909 -12.29 28.30 -0.19
C GLU A 909 -12.26 29.00 -1.55
N LYS A 910 -12.09 30.32 -1.53
CA LYS A 910 -11.78 31.16 -2.69
C LYS A 910 -10.28 31.44 -2.80
N ARG A 911 -9.77 31.50 -4.03
CA ARG A 911 -8.36 31.83 -4.36
C ARG A 911 -8.27 32.68 -5.63
N TRP A 912 -7.09 33.20 -5.92
CA TRP A 912 -6.80 33.83 -7.21
C TRP A 912 -6.40 32.79 -8.25
N LEU A 913 -6.99 32.88 -9.44
CA LEU A 913 -6.66 32.11 -10.64
C LEU A 913 -6.13 33.06 -11.72
N TYR A 914 -5.05 32.66 -12.40
CA TYR A 914 -4.65 33.28 -13.66
C TYR A 914 -5.43 32.66 -14.82
N ASN A 915 -6.46 33.36 -15.30
CA ASN A 915 -7.47 32.82 -16.22
C ASN A 915 -7.07 32.90 -17.69
N ASP A 916 -5.93 32.31 -18.05
CA ASP A 916 -5.43 32.31 -19.42
C ASP A 916 -5.86 31.08 -20.22
N ARG A 917 -6.25 31.29 -21.48
CA ARG A 917 -6.76 30.23 -22.36
C ARG A 917 -5.71 29.19 -22.73
N VAL A 918 -4.42 29.45 -22.60
CA VAL A 918 -3.34 28.49 -22.90
C VAL A 918 -2.86 27.82 -21.62
N LEU A 919 -2.58 28.58 -20.57
CA LEU A 919 -2.10 28.06 -19.29
C LEU A 919 -3.17 27.28 -18.53
N ASN A 920 -4.45 27.56 -18.75
CA ASN A 920 -5.52 26.67 -18.32
C ASN A 920 -5.74 25.60 -19.40
N TRP A 921 -5.57 24.33 -19.05
CA TRP A 921 -5.79 23.21 -19.97
C TRP A 921 -7.20 23.27 -20.60
N SER A 922 -8.24 23.51 -19.79
CA SER A 922 -9.59 23.78 -20.28
C SER A 922 -10.36 24.74 -19.37
N GLN A 923 -10.96 25.78 -19.96
CA GLN A 923 -11.95 26.64 -19.30
C GLN A 923 -13.40 26.17 -19.55
N TYR A 924 -13.57 25.10 -20.34
CA TYR A 924 -14.86 24.55 -20.75
C TYR A 924 -15.83 25.64 -21.25
N GLN A 925 -17.02 25.73 -20.64
CA GLN A 925 -18.04 26.72 -20.97
C GLN A 925 -18.15 27.79 -19.87
N GLN A 926 -17.17 27.88 -18.96
CA GLN A 926 -17.19 28.84 -17.85
C GLN A 926 -17.23 30.29 -18.34
N ASN A 927 -16.63 30.60 -19.50
CA ASN A 927 -16.71 31.93 -20.11
C ASN A 927 -18.11 32.32 -20.61
N HIS A 928 -19.03 31.35 -20.78
CA HIS A 928 -20.44 31.59 -21.08
C HIS A 928 -21.31 31.68 -19.82
N ILE A 929 -20.72 31.42 -18.64
CA ILE A 929 -21.39 31.47 -17.34
C ILE A 929 -20.90 32.68 -16.53
N PHE A 930 -19.60 32.98 -16.59
CA PHE A 930 -18.94 34.09 -15.93
C PHE A 930 -18.15 34.88 -16.97
N LEU A 931 -18.48 36.17 -17.15
CA LEU A 931 -17.83 37.07 -18.12
C LEU A 931 -16.51 37.70 -17.61
N GLY A 932 -15.93 37.18 -16.53
CA GLY A 932 -14.74 37.73 -15.88
C GLY A 932 -15.04 38.35 -14.51
N LYS A 933 -14.22 39.34 -14.10
CA LYS A 933 -13.91 39.69 -12.69
C LYS A 933 -15.07 39.95 -11.72
N LYS A 934 -16.30 40.18 -12.19
CA LYS A 934 -17.50 40.24 -11.33
C LYS A 934 -18.77 40.11 -12.18
N SER A 935 -19.20 38.89 -12.49
CA SER A 935 -20.55 38.66 -13.05
C SER A 935 -21.51 38.28 -11.93
N GLU A 936 -22.64 38.99 -11.82
CA GLU A 936 -23.75 38.63 -10.93
C GLU A 936 -24.50 37.41 -11.49
N ASN A 937 -23.93 36.23 -11.27
CA ASN A 937 -24.52 34.97 -11.67
C ASN A 937 -24.35 33.91 -10.56
N LEU A 938 -25.27 32.97 -10.51
CA LEU A 938 -25.25 31.85 -9.57
C LEU A 938 -25.14 30.54 -10.33
N VAL A 939 -24.38 29.61 -9.78
CA VAL A 939 -24.29 28.25 -10.31
C VAL A 939 -24.55 27.24 -9.22
N ILE A 940 -25.36 26.22 -9.53
CA ILE A 940 -25.41 24.99 -8.74
C ILE A 940 -24.25 24.13 -9.19
N SER A 941 -23.22 24.01 -8.36
CA SER A 941 -22.15 23.05 -8.59
C SER A 941 -22.47 21.74 -7.88
N MET A 942 -22.17 20.62 -8.51
CA MET A 942 -22.36 19.29 -7.93
C MET A 942 -21.21 18.37 -8.29
N VAL A 943 -21.06 17.31 -7.49
CA VAL A 943 -20.14 16.22 -7.79
C VAL A 943 -20.47 15.63 -9.17
N GLY A 944 -19.44 15.43 -10.00
CA GLY A 944 -19.60 14.81 -11.30
C GLY A 944 -19.66 13.29 -11.22
N ALA A 945 -20.39 12.68 -12.15
CA ALA A 945 -20.45 11.24 -12.29
C ALA A 945 -19.04 10.61 -12.39
N GLY A 946 -18.81 9.53 -11.63
CA GLY A 946 -17.55 8.79 -11.61
C GLY A 946 -16.43 9.46 -10.80
N SER A 947 -16.75 10.38 -9.89
CA SER A 947 -15.75 11.03 -9.03
C SER A 947 -15.21 10.15 -7.90
N GLY A 948 -15.93 9.08 -7.53
CA GLY A 948 -15.65 8.27 -6.34
C GLY A 948 -15.94 8.99 -5.01
N LYS A 949 -16.65 10.13 -5.04
CA LYS A 949 -17.14 10.87 -3.87
C LYS A 949 -18.65 10.75 -3.76
N ASP A 950 -19.15 10.76 -2.54
CA ASP A 950 -20.59 10.81 -2.28
C ASP A 950 -21.21 12.07 -2.88
N PHE A 951 -22.43 11.92 -3.38
CA PHE A 951 -23.13 13.01 -4.04
C PHE A 951 -23.34 14.19 -3.09
N SER A 952 -22.96 15.38 -3.55
CA SER A 952 -23.20 16.64 -2.86
C SER A 952 -23.22 17.79 -3.85
N CYS A 953 -23.82 18.90 -3.44
CA CYS A 953 -23.92 20.11 -4.24
C CYS A 953 -23.67 21.37 -3.41
N LEU A 954 -23.09 22.39 -4.03
CA LEU A 954 -22.79 23.69 -3.43
C LEU A 954 -23.06 24.80 -4.45
N MET A 955 -23.80 25.82 -4.02
CA MET A 955 -24.05 27.00 -4.86
C MET A 955 -22.86 27.95 -4.78
N SER A 956 -22.50 28.57 -5.91
CA SER A 956 -21.37 29.50 -6.00
C SER A 956 -21.74 30.73 -6.83
N ASP A 957 -21.19 31.87 -6.45
CA ASP A 957 -21.21 33.15 -7.18
C ASP A 957 -19.93 33.39 -8.01
N SER A 958 -19.01 32.44 -7.94
CA SER A 958 -17.67 32.53 -8.52
C SER A 958 -17.36 31.29 -9.35
N VAL A 959 -16.42 31.46 -10.28
CA VAL A 959 -16.00 30.40 -11.20
C VAL A 959 -15.49 29.21 -10.40
N PRO A 960 -16.06 28.00 -10.55
CA PRO A 960 -15.55 26.83 -9.86
C PRO A 960 -14.33 26.25 -10.59
N GLU A 961 -13.36 25.77 -9.82
CA GLU A 961 -12.33 24.85 -10.30
C GLU A 961 -12.92 23.44 -10.45
N ARG A 962 -12.40 22.63 -11.37
CA ARG A 962 -12.92 21.30 -11.69
C ARG A 962 -13.03 20.36 -10.48
N GLN A 963 -12.15 20.48 -9.49
CA GLN A 963 -12.14 19.69 -8.27
C GLN A 963 -12.69 20.43 -7.05
N THR A 964 -13.40 21.55 -7.24
CA THR A 964 -14.18 22.21 -6.16
C THR A 964 -15.10 21.18 -5.51
N LEU A 965 -15.85 20.49 -6.36
CA LEU A 965 -16.55 19.24 -6.05
C LEU A 965 -15.95 18.20 -7.01
N GLY A 966 -15.75 16.95 -6.60
CA GLY A 966 -15.03 15.95 -7.39
C GLY A 966 -15.55 15.84 -8.82
N ASN A 967 -14.70 16.11 -9.82
CA ASN A 967 -15.08 16.19 -11.24
C ASN A 967 -16.30 17.08 -11.54
N GLY A 968 -16.47 18.16 -10.78
CA GLY A 968 -17.73 18.87 -10.65
C GLY A 968 -18.29 19.47 -11.93
N GLN A 969 -19.62 19.49 -12.00
CA GLN A 969 -20.41 20.16 -13.04
C GLN A 969 -21.19 21.32 -12.44
N SER A 970 -21.35 22.38 -13.21
CA SER A 970 -21.98 23.63 -12.79
C SER A 970 -23.13 23.98 -13.73
N PHE A 971 -24.29 24.22 -13.13
CA PHE A 971 -25.56 24.53 -13.79
C PHE A 971 -25.96 25.97 -13.45
N PRO A 972 -25.96 26.89 -14.43
CA PRO A 972 -26.05 28.31 -14.16
C PRO A 972 -27.49 28.81 -14.13
N LEU A 973 -27.77 29.82 -13.31
CA LEU A 973 -29.05 30.54 -13.30
C LEU A 973 -29.21 31.35 -14.59
N LYS A 974 -28.14 32.03 -15.02
CA LYS A 974 -28.08 32.83 -16.25
C LYS A 974 -26.94 32.37 -17.16
N ARG A 975 -27.05 32.63 -18.45
CA ARG A 975 -25.98 32.40 -19.43
C ARG A 975 -25.75 33.65 -20.26
N TYR A 976 -24.52 33.80 -20.74
CA TYR A 976 -24.08 34.96 -21.50
C TYR A 976 -23.72 34.53 -22.93
N GLY A 977 -24.35 35.17 -23.92
CA GLY A 977 -23.99 35.01 -25.32
C GLY A 977 -22.71 35.78 -25.65
N THR A 978 -21.85 35.20 -26.48
CA THR A 978 -20.87 35.97 -27.24
C THR A 978 -21.63 36.65 -28.39
N SER A 979 -21.50 37.96 -28.56
CA SER A 979 -21.95 38.62 -29.78
C SER A 979 -21.23 37.98 -30.97
N ASP A 980 -21.97 37.24 -31.79
CA ASP A 980 -21.55 36.81 -33.12
C ASP A 980 -21.38 38.05 -34.00
N SER A 981 -20.21 38.69 -33.92
CA SER A 981 -19.77 39.65 -34.92
C SER A 981 -18.64 39.03 -35.74
N THR A 982 -18.97 38.00 -36.51
CA THR A 982 -18.48 37.93 -37.89
C THR A 982 -19.10 39.08 -38.68
N ILE A 983 -18.71 40.31 -38.34
CA ILE A 983 -18.75 41.40 -39.30
C ILE A 983 -17.62 41.06 -40.27
N LYS A 984 -17.98 40.73 -41.50
CA LYS A 984 -17.04 40.75 -42.62
C LYS A 984 -16.42 42.15 -42.62
N LEU A 985 -15.20 42.26 -42.10
CA LEU A 985 -14.38 43.47 -42.19
C LEU A 985 -14.06 43.69 -43.67
N THR A 986 -14.89 44.48 -44.34
CA THR A 986 -14.42 45.21 -45.52
C THR A 986 -13.38 46.21 -45.02
N ALA A 987 -12.20 46.17 -45.62
CA ALA A 987 -11.08 47.04 -45.32
C ALA A 987 -11.48 48.49 -45.60
N ASP A 988 -11.89 49.21 -44.56
CA ASP A 988 -11.73 50.66 -44.37
C ASP A 988 -12.57 51.10 -43.18
N GLN A 989 -11.99 51.01 -41.97
CA GLN A 989 -12.08 52.03 -40.90
C GLN A 989 -11.54 51.48 -39.56
N PRO A 990 -10.61 52.18 -38.89
CA PRO A 990 -10.23 51.89 -37.52
C PRO A 990 -11.03 52.76 -36.55
N GLN A 991 -11.77 52.20 -35.59
CA GLN A 991 -11.93 52.78 -34.24
C GLN A 991 -12.29 51.70 -33.21
N LEU A 992 -11.33 51.46 -32.31
CA LEU A 992 -11.55 51.13 -30.91
C LEU A 992 -12.50 52.18 -30.29
N PHE A 993 -13.50 51.71 -29.53
CA PHE A 993 -14.50 52.46 -28.75
C PHE A 993 -15.69 53.07 -29.52
N ALA A 994 -16.82 52.34 -29.53
CA ALA A 994 -18.15 52.94 -29.60
C ALA A 994 -19.00 52.41 -28.43
N ASN A 995 -19.28 53.32 -27.51
CA ASN A 995 -20.15 53.14 -26.35
C ASN A 995 -21.63 53.06 -26.75
N GLN A 996 -22.41 52.38 -25.90
CA GLN A 996 -23.88 52.39 -25.77
C GLN A 996 -24.73 51.61 -26.80
N SER A 997 -25.05 50.34 -26.45
CA SER A 997 -26.39 49.76 -26.64
C SER A 997 -26.57 48.49 -25.78
N ASN A 998 -27.35 48.61 -24.70
CA ASN A 998 -27.89 47.55 -23.82
C ASN A 998 -26.95 46.43 -23.30
N PRO A 999 -26.53 46.47 -22.01
CA PRO A 999 -25.90 45.34 -21.32
C PRO A 999 -26.77 44.07 -21.25
N ASN A 1000 -28.09 44.22 -21.46
CA ASN A 1000 -29.07 43.13 -21.36
C ASN A 1000 -29.30 42.34 -22.67
N ASN A 1001 -28.69 42.71 -23.80
CA ASN A 1001 -28.95 42.01 -25.08
C ASN A 1001 -28.27 40.63 -25.20
N GLY A 1002 -27.45 40.22 -24.22
CA GLY A 1002 -26.73 38.93 -24.22
C GLY A 1002 -27.01 37.99 -23.05
N VAL A 1003 -27.77 38.41 -22.04
CA VAL A 1003 -28.09 37.59 -20.86
C VAL A 1003 -29.37 36.80 -21.13
N LYS A 1004 -29.29 35.49 -21.01
CA LYS A 1004 -30.44 34.57 -21.17
C LYS A 1004 -30.57 33.70 -19.94
N ASP A 1005 -31.76 33.14 -19.71
CA ASP A 1005 -31.94 32.15 -18.65
C ASP A 1005 -31.09 30.91 -18.92
N GLY A 1006 -30.56 30.34 -17.84
CA GLY A 1006 -29.92 29.03 -17.88
C GLY A 1006 -30.94 27.89 -18.00
N ILE A 1007 -32.15 28.09 -17.50
CA ILE A 1007 -33.27 27.13 -17.59
C ILE A 1007 -33.99 27.27 -18.94
N THR A 1008 -34.30 26.13 -19.53
CA THR A 1008 -35.04 26.00 -20.79
C THR A 1008 -36.53 26.31 -20.61
N ASP A 1009 -37.20 26.70 -21.69
CA ASP A 1009 -38.65 26.92 -21.66
C ASP A 1009 -39.37 25.57 -21.55
N GLU A 1010 -38.85 24.53 -22.21
CA GLU A 1010 -39.35 23.17 -22.16
C GLU A 1010 -39.24 22.56 -20.75
N GLY A 1011 -38.12 22.84 -20.06
CA GLY A 1011 -37.91 22.41 -18.68
C GLY A 1011 -38.91 23.08 -17.74
N LEU A 1012 -39.17 24.38 -17.89
CA LEU A 1012 -40.21 25.05 -17.11
C LEU A 1012 -41.60 24.47 -17.41
N GLN A 1013 -41.92 24.25 -18.70
CA GLN A 1013 -43.23 23.75 -19.11
C GLN A 1013 -43.52 22.35 -18.55
N HIS A 1014 -42.53 21.45 -18.55
CA HIS A 1014 -42.67 20.11 -17.97
C HIS A 1014 -43.14 20.12 -16.51
N PHE A 1015 -42.59 21.02 -15.69
CA PHE A 1015 -43.02 21.14 -14.29
C PHE A 1015 -44.35 21.91 -14.16
N LEU A 1016 -44.65 22.86 -15.04
CA LEU A 1016 -45.96 23.53 -15.05
C LEU A 1016 -47.09 22.54 -15.38
N ASP A 1017 -46.86 21.61 -16.29
CA ASP A 1017 -47.82 20.57 -16.66
C ASP A 1017 -48.15 19.64 -15.48
N ALA A 1018 -47.17 19.39 -14.60
CA ALA A 1018 -47.37 18.63 -13.37
C ALA A 1018 -48.24 19.35 -12.32
N TYR A 1019 -48.31 20.69 -12.35
CA TYR A 1019 -49.05 21.51 -11.39
C TYR A 1019 -50.12 22.37 -12.07
N SER A 1020 -51.17 21.73 -12.57
CA SER A 1020 -52.28 22.40 -13.26
C SER A 1020 -52.87 23.56 -12.43
N GLY A 1021 -52.87 24.77 -13.02
CA GLY A 1021 -53.48 25.97 -12.42
C GLY A 1021 -52.53 26.84 -11.59
N TRP A 1022 -51.31 26.40 -11.32
CA TRP A 1022 -50.31 27.16 -10.57
C TRP A 1022 -49.31 27.85 -11.50
N LYS A 1023 -48.66 28.93 -11.02
CA LYS A 1023 -47.63 29.67 -11.75
C LYS A 1023 -46.38 29.84 -10.90
N PHE A 1024 -45.23 29.55 -11.49
CA PHE A 1024 -43.91 29.77 -10.89
C PHE A 1024 -42.90 30.09 -12.00
N THR A 1025 -41.75 30.65 -11.61
CA THR A 1025 -40.74 31.15 -12.53
C THR A 1025 -39.61 30.14 -12.75
N LYS A 1026 -38.77 30.38 -13.75
CA LYS A 1026 -37.50 29.63 -13.91
C LYS A 1026 -36.61 29.75 -12.68
N GLU A 1027 -36.60 30.90 -12.03
CA GLU A 1027 -35.85 31.08 -10.79
C GLU A 1027 -36.38 30.17 -9.66
N ASP A 1028 -37.70 30.04 -9.54
CA ASP A 1028 -38.31 29.10 -8.58
C ASP A 1028 -37.89 27.65 -8.87
N LEU A 1029 -37.84 27.27 -10.15
CA LEU A 1029 -37.37 25.95 -10.59
C LEU A 1029 -35.87 25.75 -10.31
N PHE A 1030 -35.04 26.78 -10.50
CA PHE A 1030 -33.60 26.73 -10.16
C PHE A 1030 -33.39 26.40 -8.68
N TYR A 1031 -34.10 27.10 -7.80
CA TYR A 1031 -34.00 26.83 -6.37
C TYR A 1031 -34.71 25.56 -5.94
N TYR A 1032 -35.78 25.13 -6.63
CA TYR A 1032 -36.38 23.81 -6.42
C TYR A 1032 -35.34 22.71 -6.64
N VAL A 1033 -34.61 22.76 -7.76
CA VAL A 1033 -33.51 21.81 -8.04
C VAL A 1033 -32.50 21.82 -6.90
N TYR A 1034 -32.06 23.01 -6.44
CA TYR A 1034 -31.09 23.08 -5.36
C TYR A 1034 -31.60 22.52 -4.03
N GLY A 1035 -32.87 22.79 -3.69
CA GLY A 1035 -33.52 22.25 -2.49
C GLY A 1035 -33.70 20.73 -2.54
N LEU A 1036 -34.18 20.20 -3.67
CA LEU A 1036 -34.37 18.76 -3.87
C LEU A 1036 -33.05 18.00 -3.79
N LEU A 1037 -31.98 18.54 -4.39
CA LEU A 1037 -30.65 17.94 -4.32
C LEU A 1037 -30.07 17.91 -2.90
N HIS A 1038 -30.70 18.56 -1.91
CA HIS A 1038 -30.39 18.45 -0.48
C HIS A 1038 -31.29 17.48 0.29
N SER A 1039 -32.33 16.91 -0.33
CA SER A 1039 -33.15 15.87 0.28
C SER A 1039 -32.33 14.62 0.54
N THR A 1040 -32.28 14.20 1.81
CA THR A 1040 -31.62 12.95 2.23
C THR A 1040 -32.28 11.75 1.54
N GLU A 1041 -33.62 11.70 1.50
CA GLU A 1041 -34.38 10.63 0.85
C GLU A 1041 -34.06 10.50 -0.65
N TYR A 1042 -33.90 11.63 -1.36
CA TYR A 1042 -33.51 11.61 -2.78
C TYR A 1042 -32.09 11.07 -2.98
N ARG A 1043 -31.14 11.51 -2.14
CA ARG A 1043 -29.73 11.10 -2.23
C ARG A 1043 -29.54 9.63 -1.89
N GLU A 1044 -30.24 9.13 -0.87
CA GLU A 1044 -30.17 7.73 -0.45
C GLU A 1044 -30.82 6.81 -1.48
N ARG A 1045 -32.05 7.13 -1.94
CA ARG A 1045 -32.76 6.31 -2.92
C ARG A 1045 -32.01 6.19 -4.24
N PHE A 1046 -31.44 7.29 -4.75
CA PHE A 1046 -30.79 7.34 -6.05
C PHE A 1046 -29.26 7.39 -5.98
N GLN A 1047 -28.65 6.97 -4.86
CA GLN A 1047 -27.20 7.05 -4.66
C GLN A 1047 -26.39 6.43 -5.80
N ASN A 1048 -26.82 5.25 -6.28
CA ASN A 1048 -26.17 4.52 -7.37
C ASN A 1048 -26.31 5.25 -8.72
N ASN A 1049 -27.49 5.80 -9.02
CA ASN A 1049 -27.69 6.59 -10.23
C ASN A 1049 -26.84 7.87 -10.18
N LEU A 1050 -26.83 8.58 -9.04
CA LEU A 1050 -26.09 9.83 -8.84
C LEU A 1050 -24.57 9.67 -8.92
N SER A 1051 -24.04 8.46 -8.68
CA SER A 1051 -22.60 8.19 -8.84
C SER A 1051 -22.22 7.90 -10.31
N LYS A 1052 -23.17 7.45 -11.14
CA LYS A 1052 -22.94 6.97 -12.52
C LYS A 1052 -23.39 7.93 -13.62
N GLU A 1053 -24.42 8.73 -13.36
CA GLU A 1053 -24.97 9.69 -14.32
C GLU A 1053 -25.34 11.04 -13.68
N LEU A 1054 -25.76 12.02 -14.50
CA LEU A 1054 -26.20 13.33 -13.99
C LEU A 1054 -27.55 13.23 -13.28
N PRO A 1055 -27.84 14.14 -12.32
CA PRO A 1055 -29.15 14.24 -11.68
C PRO A 1055 -30.32 14.29 -12.66
N ARG A 1056 -31.37 13.51 -12.38
CA ARG A 1056 -32.68 13.64 -13.02
C ARG A 1056 -33.69 14.07 -11.97
N ILE A 1057 -34.44 15.11 -12.27
CA ILE A 1057 -35.21 15.85 -11.27
C ILE A 1057 -36.69 15.46 -11.40
N PRO A 1058 -37.27 14.75 -10.40
CA PRO A 1058 -38.71 14.48 -10.37
C PRO A 1058 -39.52 15.74 -10.07
N ALA A 1059 -40.77 15.76 -10.52
CA ALA A 1059 -41.81 16.62 -9.97
C ALA A 1059 -42.46 15.93 -8.78
N VAL A 1060 -42.43 16.54 -7.60
CA VAL A 1060 -43.17 16.05 -6.42
C VAL A 1060 -44.67 16.14 -6.66
N LYS A 1061 -45.48 15.30 -6.02
CA LYS A 1061 -46.92 15.27 -6.28
C LYS A 1061 -47.65 16.56 -5.96
N ARG A 1062 -47.26 17.23 -4.87
CA ARG A 1062 -47.96 18.39 -4.34
C ARG A 1062 -47.21 19.69 -4.63
N PHE A 1063 -47.95 20.69 -5.11
CA PHE A 1063 -47.37 22.01 -5.36
C PHE A 1063 -46.86 22.69 -4.07
N GLU A 1064 -47.46 22.40 -2.91
CA GLU A 1064 -46.96 22.92 -1.64
C GLU A 1064 -45.54 22.42 -1.33
N ASP A 1065 -45.26 21.14 -1.63
CA ASP A 1065 -43.94 20.54 -1.43
C ASP A 1065 -42.92 21.10 -2.43
N PHE A 1066 -43.33 21.33 -3.69
CA PHE A 1066 -42.50 22.04 -4.67
C PHE A 1066 -42.07 23.41 -4.16
N MET A 1067 -43.02 24.20 -3.65
CA MET A 1067 -42.72 25.52 -3.09
C MET A 1067 -41.90 25.44 -1.80
N ALA A 1068 -42.07 24.40 -0.99
CA ALA A 1068 -41.25 24.17 0.19
C ALA A 1068 -39.79 23.88 -0.18
N PHE A 1069 -39.54 22.99 -1.14
CA PHE A 1069 -38.21 22.72 -1.69
C PHE A 1069 -37.60 23.97 -2.33
N SER A 1070 -38.36 24.73 -3.11
CA SER A 1070 -37.88 25.98 -3.71
C SER A 1070 -37.49 27.03 -2.66
N LYS A 1071 -38.32 27.25 -1.63
CA LYS A 1071 -38.01 28.15 -0.50
C LYS A 1071 -36.79 27.69 0.29
N ALA A 1072 -36.66 26.39 0.55
CA ALA A 1072 -35.49 25.83 1.21
C ALA A 1072 -34.23 26.03 0.35
N GLY A 1073 -34.32 25.78 -0.96
CA GLY A 1073 -33.24 26.02 -1.92
C GLY A 1073 -32.80 27.48 -1.97
N ARG A 1074 -33.72 28.45 -1.87
CA ARG A 1074 -33.39 29.89 -1.76
C ARG A 1074 -32.60 30.18 -0.48
N LYS A 1075 -33.06 29.68 0.67
CA LYS A 1075 -32.37 29.86 1.96
C LYS A 1075 -30.98 29.21 1.96
N LEU A 1076 -30.86 28.00 1.42
CA LEU A 1076 -29.59 27.29 1.30
C LEU A 1076 -28.65 28.02 0.32
N GLY A 1077 -29.16 28.46 -0.83
CA GLY A 1077 -28.39 29.19 -1.83
C GLY A 1077 -27.80 30.48 -1.27
N ASP A 1078 -28.63 31.29 -0.60
CA ASP A 1078 -28.18 32.51 0.08
C ASP A 1078 -27.11 32.21 1.14
N LEU A 1079 -27.35 31.23 2.00
CA LEU A 1079 -26.42 30.83 3.06
C LEU A 1079 -25.06 30.36 2.50
N HIS A 1080 -25.08 29.53 1.46
CA HIS A 1080 -23.88 28.92 0.90
C HIS A 1080 -23.07 29.87 0.01
N VAL A 1081 -23.73 30.79 -0.71
CA VAL A 1081 -23.04 31.84 -1.49
C VAL A 1081 -22.41 32.87 -0.57
N ASN A 1082 -23.13 33.27 0.49
CA ASN A 1082 -22.70 34.29 1.43
C ASN A 1082 -22.00 33.73 2.68
N TYR A 1083 -21.41 32.53 2.60
CA TYR A 1083 -20.77 31.85 3.74
C TYR A 1083 -19.71 32.71 4.44
N GLU A 1084 -18.99 33.56 3.70
CA GLU A 1084 -17.97 34.48 4.22
C GLU A 1084 -18.57 35.65 5.02
N ASN A 1085 -19.87 35.92 4.91
CA ASN A 1085 -20.56 37.07 5.51
C ASN A 1085 -21.55 36.69 6.62
N VAL A 1086 -21.74 35.39 6.89
CA VAL A 1086 -22.60 34.93 7.99
C VAL A 1086 -22.02 35.35 9.33
N GLU A 1087 -22.86 35.57 10.33
CA GLU A 1087 -22.42 35.83 11.71
C GLU A 1087 -21.58 34.64 12.25
N PRO A 1088 -20.36 34.89 12.76
CA PRO A 1088 -19.52 33.85 13.35
C PRO A 1088 -20.20 33.14 14.54
N TYR A 1089 -20.05 31.82 14.64
CA TYR A 1089 -20.51 31.07 15.80
C TYR A 1089 -19.67 31.44 17.04
N PRO A 1090 -20.29 31.72 18.20
CA PRO A 1090 -19.57 32.13 19.40
C PRO A 1090 -18.94 30.92 20.11
N VAL A 1091 -17.76 30.51 19.67
CA VAL A 1091 -16.94 29.48 20.34
C VAL A 1091 -16.19 30.06 21.54
N THR A 1092 -15.87 29.21 22.52
CA THR A 1092 -15.04 29.60 23.66
C THR A 1092 -13.59 29.73 23.21
N MET A 1093 -13.03 30.93 23.32
CA MET A 1093 -11.63 31.22 22.93
C MET A 1093 -10.72 31.13 24.16
N GLN A 1094 -9.70 30.27 24.08
CA GLN A 1094 -8.62 30.22 25.07
C GLN A 1094 -7.33 30.81 24.48
N ASN A 1095 -6.71 31.72 25.22
CA ASN A 1095 -5.39 32.28 24.90
C ASN A 1095 -4.31 31.67 25.80
N GLU A 1096 -3.21 31.18 25.21
CA GLU A 1096 -2.12 30.54 25.95
C GLU A 1096 -0.88 31.45 26.15
N LEU A 1097 -0.81 32.64 25.53
CA LEU A 1097 0.38 33.52 25.56
C LEU A 1097 0.06 35.03 25.71
N LEU A 1098 1.00 35.79 26.27
CA LEU A 1098 1.09 37.26 26.15
C LEU A 1098 1.42 37.60 24.69
N ALA A 1099 0.46 38.20 23.98
CA ALA A 1099 0.45 38.32 22.51
C ALA A 1099 1.66 39.06 21.91
N PRO A 1100 2.17 38.64 20.74
CA PRO A 1100 3.02 39.50 19.90
C PRO A 1100 2.27 40.76 19.44
N ALA A 1101 3.00 41.86 19.24
CA ALA A 1101 2.43 43.21 19.06
C ALA A 1101 1.70 43.47 17.71
N ASP A 1102 1.75 42.55 16.73
CA ASP A 1102 1.19 42.74 15.39
C ASP A 1102 0.01 41.77 15.09
N PRO A 1103 -1.17 42.27 14.65
CA PRO A 1103 -2.31 41.46 14.24
C PRO A 1103 -2.00 40.36 13.23
N LYS A 1104 -1.09 40.56 12.26
CA LYS A 1104 -0.79 39.51 11.28
C LYS A 1104 -0.08 38.32 11.93
N SER A 1105 0.88 38.59 12.81
CA SER A 1105 1.57 37.55 13.58
C SER A 1105 0.62 36.82 14.55
N LEU A 1106 -0.30 37.55 15.18
CA LEU A 1106 -1.21 37.03 16.18
C LEU A 1106 -2.21 36.00 15.61
N TYR A 1107 -2.76 36.29 14.43
CA TYR A 1107 -3.77 35.45 13.77
C TYR A 1107 -3.22 34.56 12.67
N ARG A 1108 -1.90 34.53 12.46
CA ARG A 1108 -1.30 33.64 11.46
C ARG A 1108 -1.64 32.18 11.76
N VAL A 1109 -2.20 31.48 10.77
CA VAL A 1109 -2.42 30.04 10.82
C VAL A 1109 -1.33 29.31 10.04
N GLU A 1110 -0.67 28.35 10.69
CA GLU A 1110 0.20 27.40 9.99
C GLU A 1110 -0.58 26.17 9.57
N LYS A 1111 -1.28 25.53 10.53
CA LYS A 1111 -2.16 24.38 10.32
C LYS A 1111 -3.06 24.17 11.54
N MET A 1112 -4.38 24.20 11.34
CA MET A 1112 -5.35 23.85 12.37
C MET A 1112 -5.34 22.35 12.69
N LYS A 1113 -5.59 21.99 13.94
CA LYS A 1113 -5.57 20.58 14.40
C LYS A 1113 -6.66 20.35 15.46
N PHE A 1114 -7.25 19.16 15.47
CA PHE A 1114 -8.05 18.71 16.61
C PHE A 1114 -7.17 18.48 17.84
N ALA A 1115 -7.74 18.66 19.02
CA ALA A 1115 -7.11 18.21 20.26
C ALA A 1115 -7.15 16.67 20.38
N GLY A 1116 -6.35 16.11 21.29
CA GLY A 1116 -6.26 14.66 21.52
C GLY A 1116 -5.20 13.94 20.69
N LYS A 1117 -5.17 12.60 20.81
CA LYS A 1117 -4.22 11.73 20.10
C LYS A 1117 -4.89 11.09 18.89
N ARG A 1118 -4.09 10.73 17.88
CA ARG A 1118 -4.59 10.03 16.68
C ARG A 1118 -5.30 8.73 17.10
N GLY A 1119 -6.55 8.56 16.68
CA GLY A 1119 -7.44 7.45 17.10
C GLY A 1119 -8.50 7.85 18.12
N ASN A 1120 -8.27 8.93 18.90
CA ASN A 1120 -9.23 9.50 19.84
C ASN A 1120 -9.11 11.04 19.83
N LEU A 1121 -9.51 11.64 18.70
CA LEU A 1121 -9.46 13.08 18.49
C LEU A 1121 -10.70 13.73 19.09
N ASP A 1122 -10.50 14.78 19.88
CA ASP A 1122 -11.58 15.61 20.40
C ASP A 1122 -11.99 16.64 19.34
N LYS A 1123 -13.15 16.41 18.70
CA LYS A 1123 -13.72 17.33 17.70
C LYS A 1123 -14.40 18.56 18.31
N THR A 1124 -14.58 18.62 19.63
CA THR A 1124 -15.12 19.81 20.30
C THR A 1124 -14.07 20.91 20.48
N THR A 1125 -12.78 20.57 20.29
CA THR A 1125 -11.65 21.47 20.46
C THR A 1125 -10.75 21.52 19.22
N VAL A 1126 -10.54 22.72 18.68
CA VAL A 1126 -9.62 22.97 17.55
C VAL A 1126 -8.52 23.94 17.99
N ILE A 1127 -7.27 23.47 17.89
CA ILE A 1127 -6.07 24.28 18.05
C ILE A 1127 -5.89 25.04 16.74
N TYR A 1128 -6.08 26.36 16.78
CA TYR A 1128 -5.95 27.24 15.62
C TYR A 1128 -4.47 27.53 15.31
N ASN A 1129 -3.75 28.01 16.32
CA ASN A 1129 -2.30 28.24 16.31
C ASN A 1129 -1.76 28.20 17.75
N ASN A 1130 -0.49 28.59 17.96
CA ASN A 1130 0.12 28.62 19.30
C ASN A 1130 -0.50 29.66 20.26
N ASN A 1131 -1.33 30.58 19.75
CA ASN A 1131 -1.93 31.66 20.54
C ASN A 1131 -3.39 31.37 20.89
N TYR A 1132 -4.13 30.72 20.00
CA TYR A 1132 -5.58 30.53 20.10
C TYR A 1132 -6.00 29.06 19.99
N THR A 1133 -6.86 28.65 20.91
CA THR A 1133 -7.60 27.39 20.87
C THR A 1133 -9.10 27.67 20.95
N MET A 1134 -9.87 27.10 20.02
CA MET A 1134 -11.34 27.14 20.00
C MET A 1134 -11.89 25.91 20.72
N ARG A 1135 -12.74 26.11 21.72
CA ARG A 1135 -13.44 25.06 22.47
C ARG A 1135 -14.95 25.15 22.30
N ASP A 1136 -15.64 24.10 22.75
CA ASP A 1136 -17.10 23.98 22.74
C ASP A 1136 -17.72 24.06 21.34
N ILE A 1137 -17.02 23.47 20.35
CA ILE A 1137 -17.52 23.35 18.98
C ILE A 1137 -18.63 22.27 18.96
N PRO A 1138 -19.87 22.59 18.50
CA PRO A 1138 -20.95 21.61 18.42
C PRO A 1138 -20.62 20.46 17.45
N LEU A 1139 -20.78 19.22 17.91
CA LEU A 1139 -20.47 18.04 17.08
C LEU A 1139 -21.40 17.92 15.88
N GLU A 1140 -22.64 18.40 15.99
CA GLU A 1140 -23.64 18.42 14.91
C GLU A 1140 -23.18 19.27 13.72
N ALA A 1141 -22.26 20.23 13.92
CA ALA A 1141 -21.70 21.02 12.82
C ALA A 1141 -20.88 20.16 11.85
N TYR A 1142 -20.33 19.02 12.28
CA TYR A 1142 -19.57 18.12 11.42
C TYR A 1142 -20.45 17.22 10.54
N GLU A 1143 -21.77 17.18 10.78
CA GLU A 1143 -22.71 16.38 9.96
C GLU A 1143 -22.89 16.96 8.55
N TYR A 1144 -22.66 18.27 8.36
CA TYR A 1144 -22.73 18.86 7.04
C TYR A 1144 -21.50 18.47 6.20
N VAL A 1145 -21.68 17.41 5.42
CA VAL A 1145 -20.66 16.86 4.52
C VAL A 1145 -20.85 17.38 3.10
N VAL A 1146 -19.77 17.88 2.53
CA VAL A 1146 -19.70 18.28 1.11
C VAL A 1146 -18.44 17.69 0.51
N ASN A 1147 -18.55 17.10 -0.69
CA ASN A 1147 -17.44 16.46 -1.41
C ASN A 1147 -16.72 15.36 -0.58
N GLY A 1148 -17.48 14.61 0.24
CA GLY A 1148 -16.99 13.51 1.07
C GLY A 1148 -16.22 13.91 2.33
N LYS A 1149 -16.32 15.16 2.79
CA LYS A 1149 -15.71 15.66 4.03
C LYS A 1149 -16.59 16.72 4.72
N PRO A 1150 -16.59 16.80 6.08
CA PRO A 1150 -17.27 17.87 6.79
C PRO A 1150 -16.80 19.27 6.34
N ALA A 1151 -17.73 20.23 6.26
CA ALA A 1151 -17.43 21.61 5.87
C ALA A 1151 -16.32 22.25 6.73
N LEU A 1152 -16.32 22.00 8.04
CA LEU A 1152 -15.31 22.52 8.96
C LEU A 1152 -13.92 21.94 8.67
N GLU A 1153 -13.84 20.65 8.33
CA GLU A 1153 -12.59 19.99 8.00
C GLU A 1153 -12.02 20.48 6.66
N TRP A 1154 -12.87 20.94 5.73
CA TRP A 1154 -12.39 21.66 4.53
C TRP A 1154 -11.67 22.96 4.90
N VAL A 1155 -12.24 23.77 5.80
CA VAL A 1155 -11.59 25.00 6.27
C VAL A 1155 -10.25 24.66 6.93
N MET A 1156 -10.20 23.65 7.81
CA MET A 1156 -8.96 23.23 8.48
C MET A 1156 -7.88 22.73 7.51
N GLU A 1157 -8.26 21.98 6.47
CA GLU A 1157 -7.32 21.48 5.47
C GLU A 1157 -6.77 22.59 4.58
N ARG A 1158 -7.56 23.63 4.35
CA ARG A 1158 -7.30 24.64 3.32
C ARG A 1158 -6.74 25.95 3.85
N GLN A 1159 -7.12 26.34 5.06
CA GLN A 1159 -6.52 27.45 5.80
C GLN A 1159 -5.20 27.00 6.44
N VAL A 1160 -4.19 26.82 5.59
CA VAL A 1160 -2.88 26.24 5.93
C VAL A 1160 -1.78 26.92 5.11
N VAL A 1161 -0.54 26.87 5.61
CA VAL A 1161 0.65 27.15 4.80
C VAL A 1161 1.12 25.85 4.16
N LYS A 1162 1.12 25.79 2.82
CA LYS A 1162 1.52 24.59 2.08
C LYS A 1162 2.52 24.92 0.99
N THR A 1163 3.60 24.14 0.93
CA THR A 1163 4.57 24.18 -0.17
C THR A 1163 4.33 22.99 -1.10
N ASP A 1164 4.21 23.25 -2.40
CA ASP A 1164 4.21 22.19 -3.41
C ASP A 1164 5.63 21.62 -3.54
N LYS A 1165 5.79 20.31 -3.32
CA LYS A 1165 7.13 19.68 -3.25
C LYS A 1165 7.88 19.74 -4.59
N ALA A 1166 7.16 19.64 -5.71
CA ALA A 1166 7.76 19.56 -7.03
C ALA A 1166 8.22 20.94 -7.53
N SER A 1167 7.34 21.95 -7.43
CA SER A 1167 7.66 23.31 -7.87
C SER A 1167 8.41 24.15 -6.83
N GLY A 1168 8.29 23.81 -5.54
CA GLY A 1168 8.78 24.63 -4.43
C GLY A 1168 7.91 25.87 -4.15
N ILE A 1169 6.79 26.05 -4.86
CA ILE A 1169 5.91 27.21 -4.69
C ILE A 1169 5.15 27.09 -3.37
N VAL A 1170 5.22 28.15 -2.57
CA VAL A 1170 4.46 28.30 -1.34
C VAL A 1170 3.09 28.88 -1.65
N ASN A 1171 2.07 28.29 -1.05
CA ASN A 1171 0.73 28.83 -0.98
C ASN A 1171 0.38 29.05 0.49
N ASP A 1172 0.27 30.32 0.87
CA ASP A 1172 -0.04 30.74 2.23
C ASP A 1172 -1.45 31.32 2.29
N ALA A 1173 -2.37 30.61 2.96
CA ALA A 1173 -3.76 31.08 3.10
C ALA A 1173 -3.88 32.44 3.80
N ASN A 1174 -2.90 32.80 4.64
CA ASN A 1174 -2.88 34.10 5.31
C ASN A 1174 -2.70 35.26 4.32
N ASP A 1175 -2.13 35.02 3.14
CA ASP A 1175 -2.00 36.06 2.12
C ASP A 1175 -3.37 36.45 1.54
N TYR A 1176 -4.30 35.50 1.41
CA TYR A 1176 -5.68 35.84 1.02
C TYR A 1176 -6.35 36.71 2.08
N ALA A 1177 -6.21 36.35 3.35
CA ALA A 1177 -6.71 37.11 4.48
C ALA A 1177 -6.17 38.55 4.51
N ASN A 1178 -4.86 38.71 4.28
CA ASN A 1178 -4.18 40.00 4.38
C ASN A 1178 -4.31 40.86 3.12
N GLU A 1179 -4.09 40.29 1.92
CA GLU A 1179 -4.09 41.04 0.65
C GLU A 1179 -5.49 41.24 0.07
N THR A 1180 -6.37 40.25 0.22
CA THR A 1180 -7.68 40.23 -0.45
C THR A 1180 -8.79 40.66 0.48
N MET A 1181 -8.85 40.05 1.68
CA MET A 1181 -9.89 40.36 2.67
C MET A 1181 -9.55 41.56 3.55
N ASN A 1182 -8.28 41.99 3.58
CA ASN A 1182 -7.78 43.02 4.50
C ASN A 1182 -8.14 42.76 5.96
N ASN A 1183 -8.20 41.48 6.37
CA ASN A 1183 -8.57 41.04 7.70
C ASN A 1183 -7.68 39.85 8.13
N PRO A 1184 -6.66 40.07 8.97
CA PRO A 1184 -5.80 38.98 9.48
C PRO A 1184 -6.56 37.89 10.25
N LYS A 1185 -7.72 38.20 10.83
CA LYS A 1185 -8.57 37.23 11.55
C LYS A 1185 -9.42 36.36 10.63
N TYR A 1186 -9.43 36.64 9.32
CA TYR A 1186 -10.30 35.98 8.36
C TYR A 1186 -10.30 34.44 8.45
N PRO A 1187 -9.14 33.73 8.57
CA PRO A 1187 -9.17 32.27 8.63
C PRO A 1187 -9.87 31.73 9.90
N LEU A 1188 -9.71 32.41 11.04
CA LEU A 1188 -10.40 32.08 12.29
C LEU A 1188 -11.90 32.36 12.18
N GLU A 1189 -12.27 33.55 11.72
CA GLU A 1189 -13.67 33.93 11.52
C GLU A 1189 -14.35 33.01 10.50
N LEU A 1190 -13.68 32.66 9.41
CA LEU A 1190 -14.20 31.74 8.41
C LEU A 1190 -14.58 30.39 9.03
N PHE A 1191 -13.72 29.83 9.89
CA PHE A 1191 -14.03 28.59 10.60
C PHE A 1191 -15.31 28.75 11.45
N GLN A 1192 -15.40 29.81 12.24
CA GLN A 1192 -16.59 30.12 13.06
C GLN A 1192 -17.86 30.34 12.22
N ARG A 1193 -17.74 31.02 11.08
CA ARG A 1193 -18.86 31.23 10.13
C ARG A 1193 -19.33 29.92 9.53
N VAL A 1194 -18.41 29.02 9.21
CA VAL A 1194 -18.71 27.71 8.64
C VAL A 1194 -19.35 26.76 9.67
N ILE A 1195 -19.11 26.95 10.98
CA ILE A 1195 -19.93 26.32 12.04
C ILE A 1195 -21.39 26.78 11.90
N THR A 1196 -21.64 28.09 11.85
CA THR A 1196 -22.99 28.65 11.69
C THR A 1196 -23.66 28.17 10.41
N VAL A 1197 -22.93 28.15 9.28
CA VAL A 1197 -23.42 27.63 8.00
C VAL A 1197 -23.83 26.18 8.15
N SER A 1198 -22.98 25.32 8.71
CA SER A 1198 -23.25 23.89 8.85
C SER A 1198 -24.50 23.61 9.68
N LEU A 1199 -24.63 24.26 10.85
CA LEU A 1199 -25.80 24.10 11.71
C LEU A 1199 -27.09 24.60 11.05
N LYS A 1200 -27.04 25.75 10.37
CA LYS A 1200 -28.21 26.29 9.65
C LYS A 1200 -28.59 25.43 8.45
N THR A 1201 -27.61 24.91 7.71
CA THR A 1201 -27.83 24.00 6.59
C THR A 1201 -28.54 22.75 7.08
N MET A 1202 -28.03 22.07 8.11
CA MET A 1202 -28.66 20.87 8.64
C MET A 1202 -30.06 21.15 9.22
N LYS A 1203 -30.28 22.31 9.84
CA LYS A 1203 -31.62 22.73 10.28
C LYS A 1203 -32.60 22.85 9.11
N ILE A 1204 -32.17 23.41 7.96
CA ILE A 1204 -33.00 23.51 6.77
C ILE A 1204 -33.25 22.14 6.16
N VAL A 1205 -32.21 21.31 6.01
CA VAL A 1205 -32.28 19.96 5.43
C VAL A 1205 -33.26 19.07 6.22
N ARG A 1206 -33.15 19.06 7.55
CA ARG A 1206 -34.05 18.29 8.43
C ARG A 1206 -35.50 18.81 8.41
N SER A 1207 -35.75 20.00 7.88
CA SER A 1207 -37.09 20.60 7.73
C SER A 1207 -37.69 20.44 6.34
N LEU A 1208 -36.99 19.77 5.41
CA LEU A 1208 -37.51 19.48 4.08
C LEU A 1208 -38.74 18.56 4.18
N PRO A 1209 -39.72 18.72 3.28
CA PRO A 1209 -40.85 17.78 3.21
C PRO A 1209 -40.35 16.40 2.78
N LYS A 1210 -41.14 15.36 3.09
CA LYS A 1210 -40.91 14.01 2.60
C LYS A 1210 -40.94 13.97 1.07
N LEU A 1211 -40.13 13.12 0.47
CA LEU A 1211 -40.05 12.94 -0.97
C LEU A 1211 -41.21 12.06 -1.47
N ASP A 1212 -42.30 12.70 -1.91
CA ASP A 1212 -43.45 12.03 -2.52
C ASP A 1212 -43.43 12.19 -4.05
N ILE A 1213 -42.94 11.15 -4.74
CA ILE A 1213 -42.69 11.13 -6.19
C ILE A 1213 -43.23 9.87 -6.91
N ASP A 1214 -43.81 8.90 -6.18
CA ASP A 1214 -44.22 7.58 -6.72
C ASP A 1214 -45.69 7.50 -7.15
#